data_AF-A0A954Z4B4-F1
#
_entry.id   AF-A0A954Z4B4-F1
#
_cell.length_a   1.000
_cell.length_b   1.000
_cell.length_c   1.000
_cell.angle_alpha   90.00
_cell.angle_beta   90.00
_cell.angle_gamma   90.00
#
_symmetry.space_group_name_H-M   'P 1'
#
loop_
_entity.id
_entity.type
_entity.pdbx_description
1 polymer ?
#
loop_
_entity_poly.entity_id
_entity_poly.type
_entity_poly.pdbx_seq_one_letter_code
_entity_poly.pdbx_strand_id
1 'polypeptide(L)'
;MRLFSATSVYSVVIILAVAGGATADGVDFAHDVAPILSKHCRMCHGGARAEGDFSLNSRDDVVASGLVVPGSLDDSALWDRIASDDPDLRMPPGDRPALDAAEQAVVRQWIEQGLAWESGYSWGDDDYDPPLAPRRVALPPPADGRVHPIDRLIDAYFSRVGGSRPAAVGDAEFLRRASLDLVGLLPSPAQTQAFLDDASPDKRTQMIDALLERREDYAGHWLTFWNDLLRNAYAGTGFIDGGRQQITEWLYRSLYENKAYDQFARELLSPQPEAAGFIRGIVWRGSVNASQSTPLQFSQNVSQVFLGINMKCASCHDSFIDRWTLEQAYGLAAIYAESSLEIHRCDLPQGRMAKPAWLFPELGQVDAEASQSQRLTQLADLLTCRENGRFSRTIVNRLWHRLMGRGIVHPVDAMQTRPWDEDLLDYLAFEFADQGYDVKKLLRLIATSEIYQAQTPAAGAANGGGNFVFRGPAARRLTAEQFVDALAVVANHRPATETAAFRGDGRSQRGELAAVLKVVAPEVLINGVPDVPTEPAKLVELLGSNESPLRLRAALLPQDPLQRSLGRPGREQTVTSRPVELTTLEAMTLANGAELATILTAGGAQLAETHHGDAVKIVEQVYWQALSRRPTAEELDAAQRIMGGSQTSAEAAADFLWCVIMLPEFQMIR
;
A
#
# COMPACT_ATOMS: atom_id res chain seq x y z
N MET A 1 -25.48 36.23 17.96
CA MET A 1 -25.25 37.67 18.16
C MET A 1 -24.90 37.90 19.63
N ARG A 2 -23.61 37.88 19.96
CA ARG A 2 -23.07 38.22 21.28
C ARG A 2 -21.75 38.96 21.06
N LEU A 3 -21.59 40.05 21.80
CA LEU A 3 -20.64 41.14 21.62
C LEU A 3 -19.21 40.72 22.03
N PHE A 4 -18.24 41.09 21.18
CA PHE A 4 -16.80 41.00 21.46
C PHE A 4 -16.38 42.10 22.45
N SER A 5 -15.70 41.74 23.54
CA SER A 5 -14.84 42.69 24.27
C SER A 5 -13.40 42.54 23.75
N ALA A 6 -12.91 43.62 23.16
CA ALA A 6 -11.52 43.75 22.73
C ALA A 6 -10.64 43.99 23.97
N THR A 7 -9.66 43.11 24.19
CA THR A 7 -8.48 43.46 24.97
C THR A 7 -7.26 42.88 24.26
N SER A 8 -6.40 43.79 23.82
CA SER A 8 -5.25 43.58 22.97
C SER A 8 -4.21 42.65 23.62
N VAL A 9 -3.91 41.55 22.94
CA VAL A 9 -2.63 40.85 23.07
C VAL A 9 -1.94 41.00 21.72
N TYR A 10 -0.77 41.62 21.72
CA TYR A 10 0.06 41.78 20.54
C TYR A 10 0.50 40.40 20.03
N SER A 11 -0.18 39.90 19.00
CA SER A 11 0.34 38.82 18.17
C SER A 11 1.60 39.32 17.46
N VAL A 12 2.77 38.95 17.96
CA VAL A 12 3.99 39.00 17.17
C VAL A 12 3.91 37.85 16.17
N VAL A 13 3.24 38.11 15.05
CA VAL A 13 3.35 37.29 13.86
C VAL A 13 4.71 37.60 13.27
N ILE A 14 5.71 36.75 13.54
CA ILE A 14 6.91 36.71 12.71
C ILE A 14 6.44 36.14 11.36
N ILE A 15 6.08 37.04 10.46
CA ILE A 15 6.05 36.74 9.03
C ILE A 15 7.51 36.55 8.66
N LEU A 16 7.99 35.32 8.71
CA LEU A 16 9.12 34.91 7.88
C LEU A 16 8.63 35.08 6.45
N ALA A 17 8.97 36.22 5.86
CA ALA A 17 8.94 36.40 4.43
C ALA A 17 9.91 35.35 3.87
N VAL A 18 9.37 34.17 3.56
CA VAL A 18 9.98 33.29 2.57
C VAL A 18 9.95 34.13 1.30
N ALA A 19 11.10 34.73 0.99
CA ALA A 19 11.33 35.23 -0.34
C ALA A 19 11.06 34.05 -1.26
N GLY A 20 9.92 34.09 -1.94
CA GLY A 20 9.60 33.18 -3.02
C GLY A 20 10.62 33.40 -4.10
N GLY A 21 11.78 32.74 -3.98
CA GLY A 21 12.48 32.29 -5.15
C GLY A 21 11.49 31.38 -5.84
N ALA A 22 11.01 31.80 -7.02
CA ALA A 22 10.32 30.90 -7.93
C ALA A 22 11.28 29.72 -8.15
N THR A 23 11.00 28.60 -7.48
CA THR A 23 11.52 27.31 -7.92
C THR A 23 10.93 27.12 -9.30
N ALA A 24 11.79 27.02 -10.32
CA ALA A 24 11.34 26.62 -11.64
C ALA A 24 10.56 25.32 -11.48
N ASP A 25 9.29 25.30 -11.87
CA ASP A 25 8.50 24.07 -11.89
C ASP A 25 9.29 23.02 -12.67
N GLY A 26 9.56 21.88 -12.04
CA GLY A 26 10.23 20.75 -12.65
C GLY A 26 9.35 20.18 -13.77
N VAL A 27 9.97 19.65 -14.82
CA VAL A 27 9.22 18.94 -15.86
C VAL A 27 8.80 17.57 -15.34
N ASP A 28 7.51 17.23 -15.43
CA ASP A 28 7.01 15.91 -15.04
C ASP A 28 7.21 14.91 -16.19
N PHE A 29 7.92 13.82 -15.92
CA PHE A 29 8.23 12.86 -16.98
C PHE A 29 6.97 12.22 -17.58
N ALA A 30 6.00 11.82 -16.76
CA ALA A 30 4.84 11.08 -17.23
C ALA A 30 3.86 11.95 -18.03
N HIS A 31 3.69 13.22 -17.63
CA HIS A 31 2.71 14.13 -18.20
C HIS A 31 3.29 15.03 -19.30
N ASP A 32 4.54 15.46 -19.18
CA ASP A 32 5.14 16.43 -20.09
C ASP A 32 6.10 15.78 -21.10
N VAL A 33 6.98 14.88 -20.64
CA VAL A 33 8.06 14.31 -21.48
C VAL A 33 7.62 13.08 -22.26
N ALA A 34 7.03 12.10 -21.57
CA ALA A 34 6.66 10.81 -22.14
C ALA A 34 5.71 10.93 -23.35
N PRO A 35 4.72 11.85 -23.38
CA PRO A 35 3.90 12.05 -24.57
C PRO A 35 4.70 12.54 -25.79
N ILE A 36 5.68 13.43 -25.59
CA ILE A 36 6.53 13.96 -26.66
C ILE A 36 7.42 12.85 -27.24
N LEU A 37 8.11 12.10 -26.37
CA LEU A 37 8.97 10.98 -26.77
C LEU A 37 8.17 9.86 -27.43
N SER A 38 6.96 9.57 -26.92
CA SER A 38 6.04 8.59 -27.52
C SER A 38 5.58 9.02 -28.91
N LYS A 39 5.23 10.30 -29.09
CA LYS A 39 4.76 10.88 -30.35
C LYS A 39 5.84 10.87 -31.43
N HIS A 40 7.07 11.26 -31.08
CA HIS A 40 8.12 11.58 -32.06
C HIS A 40 9.19 10.50 -32.19
N CYS A 41 9.54 9.79 -31.12
CA CYS A 41 10.77 9.01 -31.06
C CYS A 41 10.53 7.50 -30.90
N ARG A 42 9.51 7.12 -30.12
CA ARG A 42 9.27 5.73 -29.69
C ARG A 42 9.09 4.75 -30.85
N MET A 43 8.56 5.18 -31.99
CA MET A 43 8.30 4.28 -33.12
C MET A 43 9.56 3.59 -33.66
N CYS A 44 10.71 4.26 -33.58
CA CYS A 44 12.00 3.79 -34.11
C CYS A 44 13.01 3.42 -33.01
N HIS A 45 12.86 4.01 -31.82
CA HIS A 45 13.77 3.83 -30.69
C HIS A 45 13.11 3.16 -29.48
N GLY A 46 11.92 2.53 -29.63
CA GLY A 46 11.19 1.87 -28.54
C GLY A 46 10.82 0.42 -28.84
N GLY A 47 10.55 -0.36 -27.79
CA GLY A 47 10.30 -1.80 -27.87
C GLY A 47 11.55 -2.55 -28.35
N ALA A 48 11.37 -3.53 -29.24
CA ALA A 48 12.47 -4.25 -29.88
C ALA A 48 13.27 -3.43 -30.93
N ARG A 49 12.94 -2.15 -31.13
CA ARG A 49 13.58 -1.29 -32.15
C ARG A 49 14.54 -0.31 -31.47
N ALA A 50 15.79 -0.30 -31.92
CA ALA A 50 16.83 0.62 -31.47
C ALA A 50 17.62 1.12 -32.68
N GLU A 51 16.95 1.88 -33.57
CA GLU A 51 17.63 2.44 -34.73
C GLU A 51 18.82 3.33 -34.29
N GLY A 52 19.96 3.19 -34.96
CA GLY A 52 21.18 3.92 -34.60
C GLY A 52 21.78 3.52 -33.24
N ASP A 53 21.54 2.29 -32.78
CA ASP A 53 21.98 1.77 -31.48
C ASP A 53 21.50 2.61 -30.28
N PHE A 54 20.43 3.37 -30.47
CA PHE A 54 19.81 4.21 -29.45
C PHE A 54 18.44 3.65 -29.06
N SER A 55 18.28 3.33 -27.78
CA SER A 55 17.05 2.83 -27.19
C SER A 55 16.51 3.83 -26.18
N LEU A 56 15.21 4.11 -26.27
CA LEU A 56 14.44 4.90 -25.34
C LEU A 56 13.68 4.05 -24.31
N ASN A 57 13.91 2.74 -24.30
CA ASN A 57 13.12 1.81 -23.49
C ASN A 57 13.16 2.14 -22.00
N SER A 58 14.32 2.48 -21.46
CA SER A 58 14.45 2.92 -20.07
C SER A 58 15.39 4.10 -19.96
N ARG A 59 15.36 4.80 -18.81
CA ARG A 59 16.36 5.82 -18.48
C ARG A 59 17.79 5.29 -18.62
N ASP A 60 18.00 4.06 -18.17
CA ASP A 60 19.33 3.45 -18.17
C ASP A 60 19.80 3.16 -19.59
N ASP A 61 18.92 2.75 -20.52
CA ASP A 61 19.27 2.59 -21.93
C ASP A 61 19.70 3.93 -22.57
N VAL A 62 18.97 5.01 -22.26
CA VAL A 62 19.29 6.35 -22.75
C VAL A 62 20.64 6.81 -22.25
N VAL A 63 20.94 6.62 -20.96
CA VAL A 63 22.23 7.00 -20.37
C VAL A 63 23.36 6.09 -20.85
N ALA A 64 23.12 4.77 -20.94
CA ALA A 64 24.11 3.79 -21.39
C ALA A 64 24.50 3.95 -22.86
N SER A 65 23.62 4.55 -23.68
CA SER A 65 23.94 4.89 -25.07
C SER A 65 25.13 5.85 -25.20
N GLY A 66 25.41 6.64 -24.16
CA GLY A 66 26.40 7.71 -24.20
C GLY A 66 26.00 8.91 -25.05
N LEU A 67 24.80 8.92 -25.64
CA LEU A 67 24.28 10.01 -26.46
C LEU A 67 23.57 11.10 -25.63
N VAL A 68 23.31 10.84 -24.35
CA VAL A 68 22.71 11.80 -23.42
C VAL A 68 23.48 11.78 -22.11
N VAL A 69 23.89 12.97 -21.66
CA VAL A 69 24.53 13.19 -20.38
C VAL A 69 23.54 13.91 -19.47
N PRO A 70 23.00 13.24 -18.43
CA PRO A 70 22.08 13.87 -17.50
C PRO A 70 22.64 15.15 -16.89
N GLY A 71 21.91 16.26 -17.02
CA GLY A 71 22.29 17.56 -16.50
C GLY A 71 23.19 18.39 -17.42
N SER A 72 23.56 17.90 -18.60
CA SER A 72 24.38 18.63 -19.57
C SER A 72 23.82 18.52 -20.99
N LEU A 73 23.33 19.63 -21.55
CA LEU A 73 22.92 19.66 -22.97
C LEU A 73 24.12 19.65 -23.90
N ASP A 74 25.18 20.38 -23.55
CA ASP A 74 26.36 20.55 -24.40
C ASP A 74 27.10 19.21 -24.61
N ASP A 75 26.98 18.29 -23.66
CA ASP A 75 27.54 16.94 -23.75
C ASP A 75 26.51 15.89 -24.25
N SER A 76 25.28 16.32 -24.58
CA SER A 76 24.21 15.42 -25.02
C SER A 76 24.00 15.48 -26.53
N ALA A 77 24.61 14.55 -27.27
CA ALA A 77 24.44 14.42 -28.71
C ALA A 77 22.97 14.28 -29.16
N LEU A 78 22.08 13.72 -28.32
CA LEU A 78 20.64 13.69 -28.59
C LEU A 78 20.06 15.11 -28.77
N TRP A 79 20.48 16.06 -27.94
CA TRP A 79 19.99 17.44 -28.03
C TRP A 79 20.44 18.09 -29.34
N ASP A 80 21.69 17.89 -29.76
CA ASP A 80 22.19 18.38 -31.04
C ASP A 80 21.35 17.86 -32.22
N ARG A 81 20.88 16.62 -32.15
CA ARG A 81 20.02 16.03 -33.18
C ARG A 81 18.60 16.58 -33.13
N ILE A 82 18.05 16.85 -31.96
CA ILE A 82 16.72 17.47 -31.84
C ILE A 82 16.74 18.92 -32.34
N ALA A 83 17.80 19.66 -32.03
CA ALA A 83 17.95 21.07 -32.37
C ALA A 83 18.52 21.32 -33.79
N SER A 84 18.91 20.27 -34.52
CA SER A 84 19.49 20.39 -35.86
C SER A 84 18.43 20.83 -36.89
N ASP A 85 18.81 21.76 -37.77
CA ASP A 85 18.02 22.14 -38.95
C ASP A 85 18.30 21.24 -40.17
N ASP A 86 19.37 20.44 -40.13
CA ASP A 86 19.73 19.51 -41.21
C ASP A 86 18.79 18.28 -41.18
N PRO A 87 17.96 18.05 -42.20
CA PRO A 87 16.96 16.97 -42.21
C PRO A 87 17.56 15.55 -42.19
N ASP A 88 18.83 15.38 -42.57
CA ASP A 88 19.53 14.09 -42.56
C ASP A 88 20.18 13.80 -41.19
N LEU A 89 20.40 14.85 -40.38
CA LEU A 89 20.96 14.75 -39.03
C LEU A 89 19.89 14.94 -37.94
N ARG A 90 18.80 15.64 -38.24
CA ARG A 90 17.77 15.97 -37.28
C ARG A 90 16.97 14.74 -36.86
N MET A 91 16.62 14.67 -35.58
CA MET A 91 15.66 13.71 -35.06
C MET A 91 14.37 14.42 -34.59
N PRO A 92 13.18 14.00 -35.04
CA PRO A 92 12.91 12.97 -36.05
C PRO A 92 13.45 13.33 -37.45
N PRO A 93 13.77 12.31 -38.29
CA PRO A 93 14.28 12.50 -39.65
C PRO A 93 13.34 13.34 -40.53
N GLY A 94 13.87 13.89 -41.63
CA GLY A 94 13.17 14.86 -42.48
C GLY A 94 11.83 14.39 -43.09
N ASP A 95 11.56 13.09 -43.12
CA ASP A 95 10.29 12.50 -43.54
C ASP A 95 9.20 12.53 -42.45
N ARG A 96 9.53 13.02 -41.26
CA ARG A 96 8.62 13.13 -40.10
C ARG A 96 8.52 14.55 -39.54
N PRO A 97 7.41 14.88 -38.87
CA PRO A 97 7.26 16.17 -38.20
C PRO A 97 8.36 16.39 -37.16
N ALA A 98 8.93 17.60 -37.15
CA ALA A 98 9.85 18.03 -36.10
C ALA A 98 9.10 18.25 -34.78
N LEU A 99 9.84 18.28 -33.67
CA LEU A 99 9.34 18.84 -32.42
C LEU A 99 9.12 20.35 -32.61
N ASP A 100 7.98 20.86 -32.14
CA ASP A 100 7.76 22.30 -32.08
C ASP A 100 8.58 22.96 -30.95
N ALA A 101 8.61 24.30 -30.92
CA ALA A 101 9.42 25.04 -29.95
C ALA A 101 9.03 24.78 -28.48
N ALA A 102 7.75 24.48 -28.21
CA ALA A 102 7.30 24.17 -26.85
C ALA A 102 7.73 22.75 -26.47
N GLU A 103 7.59 21.79 -27.38
CA GLU A 103 8.03 20.41 -27.19
C GLU A 103 9.57 20.35 -26.98
N GLN A 104 10.33 21.11 -27.76
CA GLN A 104 11.79 21.21 -27.59
C GLN A 104 12.17 21.82 -26.23
N ALA A 105 11.46 22.83 -25.75
CA ALA A 105 11.72 23.44 -24.44
C ALA A 105 11.52 22.45 -23.29
N VAL A 106 10.50 21.59 -23.37
CA VAL A 106 10.25 20.53 -22.39
C VAL A 106 11.38 19.50 -22.38
N VAL A 107 11.78 18.99 -23.55
CA VAL A 107 12.86 17.99 -23.65
C VAL A 107 14.20 18.59 -23.21
N ARG A 108 14.47 19.85 -23.56
CA ARG A 108 15.63 20.61 -23.11
C ARG A 108 15.73 20.63 -21.59
N GLN A 109 14.67 21.12 -20.95
CA GLN A 109 14.60 21.30 -19.51
C GLN A 109 14.69 19.95 -18.80
N TRP A 110 14.10 18.90 -19.37
CA TRP A 110 14.21 17.54 -18.85
C TRP A 110 15.65 16.99 -18.84
N ILE A 111 16.43 17.22 -19.90
CA ILE A 111 17.86 16.84 -19.94
C ILE A 111 18.65 17.66 -18.92
N GLU A 112 18.47 18.99 -18.86
CA GLU A 112 19.12 19.90 -17.91
C GLU A 112 18.79 19.54 -16.44
N GLN A 113 17.59 19.02 -16.17
CA GLN A 113 17.15 18.57 -14.85
C GLN A 113 17.61 17.14 -14.48
N GLY A 114 18.49 16.53 -15.28
CA GLY A 114 19.12 15.25 -14.93
C GLY A 114 18.35 14.02 -15.42
N LEU A 115 17.53 14.15 -16.46
CA LEU A 115 16.73 13.06 -17.04
C LEU A 115 15.87 12.36 -15.99
N ALA A 116 15.05 13.12 -15.27
CA ALA A 116 14.09 12.54 -14.33
C ALA A 116 13.17 11.55 -15.07
N TRP A 117 13.01 10.35 -14.54
CA TRP A 117 12.24 9.27 -15.18
C TRP A 117 11.33 8.63 -14.15
N GLU A 118 10.09 8.33 -14.54
CA GLU A 118 9.12 7.68 -13.67
C GLU A 118 9.63 6.28 -13.29
N SER A 119 9.77 6.00 -11.99
CA SER A 119 10.33 4.72 -11.52
C SER A 119 9.52 3.53 -12.05
N GLY A 120 10.16 2.64 -12.79
CA GLY A 120 9.54 1.42 -13.34
C GLY A 120 8.79 1.63 -14.67
N TYR A 121 8.83 2.84 -15.24
CA TYR A 121 8.33 3.08 -16.59
C TYR A 121 9.35 2.60 -17.62
N SER A 122 8.94 1.70 -18.52
CA SER A 122 9.75 1.23 -19.65
C SER A 122 8.92 1.15 -20.94
N TRP A 123 9.52 1.49 -22.09
CA TRP A 123 8.97 1.18 -23.42
C TRP A 123 9.52 -0.10 -24.03
N GLY A 124 10.51 -0.73 -23.37
CA GLY A 124 11.04 -2.01 -23.78
C GLY A 124 10.11 -3.13 -23.40
N ASP A 125 10.20 -4.24 -24.14
CA ASP A 125 9.86 -5.52 -23.54
C ASP A 125 10.82 -5.68 -22.35
N ASP A 126 10.31 -5.75 -21.11
CA ASP A 126 11.13 -6.25 -20.02
C ASP A 126 11.52 -7.68 -20.42
N ASP A 127 12.75 -7.87 -20.92
CA ASP A 127 13.31 -9.18 -21.30
C ASP A 127 13.29 -10.19 -20.13
N TYR A 128 13.01 -9.70 -18.92
CA TYR A 128 12.76 -10.51 -17.75
C TYR A 128 11.33 -11.05 -17.74
N ASP A 129 11.13 -12.24 -18.30
CA ASP A 129 9.94 -13.04 -18.02
C ASP A 129 10.19 -13.90 -16.77
N PRO A 130 9.49 -13.65 -15.64
CA PRO A 130 9.75 -14.36 -14.40
C PRO A 130 9.44 -15.86 -14.57
N PRO A 131 10.37 -16.76 -14.20
CA PRO A 131 10.14 -18.20 -14.30
C PRO A 131 8.87 -18.60 -13.53
N LEU A 132 7.97 -19.35 -14.19
CA LEU A 132 6.73 -19.78 -13.54
C LEU A 132 7.01 -20.70 -12.35
N ALA A 133 7.86 -21.70 -12.53
CA ALA A 133 8.15 -22.67 -11.49
C ALA A 133 8.83 -22.01 -10.27
N PRO A 134 8.47 -22.41 -9.03
CA PRO A 134 9.21 -22.01 -7.85
C PRO A 134 10.60 -22.64 -7.85
N ARG A 135 11.61 -21.87 -7.42
CA ARG A 135 13.00 -22.33 -7.31
C ARG A 135 13.36 -22.50 -5.84
N ARG A 136 13.92 -23.66 -5.49
CA ARG A 136 14.46 -23.90 -4.15
C ARG A 136 15.85 -23.29 -4.04
N VAL A 137 15.97 -22.19 -3.31
CA VAL A 137 17.22 -21.45 -3.14
C VAL A 137 18.11 -22.14 -2.11
N ALA A 138 19.38 -22.33 -2.46
CA ALA A 138 20.39 -22.82 -1.51
C ALA A 138 20.87 -21.66 -0.62
N LEU A 139 20.72 -21.80 0.70
CA LEU A 139 21.10 -20.73 1.63
C LEU A 139 22.63 -20.57 1.72
N PRO A 140 23.18 -19.35 1.56
CA PRO A 140 24.60 -19.05 1.83
C PRO A 140 25.00 -19.48 3.23
N PRO A 141 26.25 -19.87 3.53
CA PRO A 141 26.64 -20.26 4.89
C PRO A 141 26.36 -19.14 5.91
N PRO A 142 26.08 -19.47 7.19
CA PRO A 142 25.90 -18.46 8.22
C PRO A 142 27.20 -17.64 8.39
N ALA A 143 27.04 -16.33 8.61
CA ALA A 143 28.13 -15.39 8.88
C ALA A 143 27.87 -14.68 10.21
N ASP A 144 28.92 -14.46 11.01
CA ASP A 144 28.86 -13.68 12.26
C ASP A 144 27.76 -14.12 13.25
N GLY A 145 27.45 -15.42 13.30
CA GLY A 145 26.41 -15.98 14.16
C GLY A 145 24.97 -15.81 13.65
N ARG A 146 24.76 -15.13 12.52
CA ARG A 146 23.44 -14.95 11.88
C ARG A 146 23.03 -16.23 11.15
N VAL A 147 22.14 -17.00 11.78
CA VAL A 147 21.62 -18.27 11.23
C VAL A 147 20.27 -18.11 10.53
N HIS A 148 19.61 -16.97 10.71
CA HIS A 148 18.28 -16.71 10.16
C HIS A 148 18.32 -16.68 8.61
N PRO A 149 17.43 -17.40 7.91
CA PRO A 149 17.54 -17.59 6.46
C PRO A 149 17.50 -16.29 5.64
N ILE A 150 16.60 -15.35 5.98
CA ILE A 150 16.52 -14.05 5.30
C ILE A 150 17.85 -13.30 5.45
N ASP A 151 18.42 -13.33 6.64
CA ASP A 151 19.63 -12.58 6.96
C ASP A 151 20.86 -13.15 6.25
N ARG A 152 20.93 -14.47 6.08
CA ARG A 152 21.97 -15.13 5.26
C ARG A 152 21.91 -14.70 3.79
N LEU A 153 20.70 -14.52 3.24
CA LEU A 153 20.50 -14.03 1.88
C LEU A 153 20.82 -12.54 1.76
N ILE A 154 20.40 -11.73 2.73
CA ILE A 154 20.71 -10.30 2.79
C ILE A 154 22.22 -10.04 2.96
N ASP A 155 22.93 -10.86 3.72
CA ASP A 155 24.38 -10.77 3.85
C ASP A 155 25.10 -11.06 2.52
N ALA A 156 24.63 -12.09 1.79
CA ALA A 156 25.13 -12.38 0.45
C ALA A 156 24.80 -11.25 -0.55
N TYR A 157 23.61 -10.66 -0.45
CA TYR A 157 23.22 -9.46 -1.21
C TYR A 157 24.16 -8.30 -0.93
N PHE A 158 24.37 -7.92 0.33
CA PHE A 158 25.24 -6.81 0.71
C PHE A 158 26.69 -7.03 0.28
N SER A 159 27.18 -8.26 0.37
CA SER A 159 28.50 -8.64 -0.13
C SER A 159 28.61 -8.44 -1.65
N ARG A 160 27.55 -8.73 -2.40
CA ARG A 160 27.50 -8.59 -3.87
C ARG A 160 27.42 -7.13 -4.30
N VAL A 161 26.65 -6.29 -3.60
CA VAL A 161 26.43 -4.88 -3.97
C VAL A 161 27.40 -3.90 -3.29
N GLY A 162 28.34 -4.40 -2.46
CA GLY A 162 29.29 -3.57 -1.72
C GLY A 162 28.62 -2.72 -0.62
N GLY A 163 27.47 -3.16 -0.10
CA GLY A 163 26.72 -2.49 0.95
C GLY A 163 27.17 -2.90 2.36
N SER A 164 26.84 -2.08 3.36
CA SER A 164 27.06 -2.40 4.77
C SER A 164 25.76 -2.74 5.47
N ARG A 165 25.84 -3.64 6.45
CA ARG A 165 24.70 -3.98 7.31
C ARG A 165 24.23 -2.76 8.11
N PRO A 166 22.93 -2.43 8.09
CA PRO A 166 22.37 -1.41 8.99
C PRO A 166 22.41 -1.90 10.44
N ALA A 167 22.55 -0.96 11.38
CA ALA A 167 22.49 -1.26 12.81
C ALA A 167 21.05 -1.67 13.21
N ALA A 168 20.92 -2.45 14.29
CA ALA A 168 19.61 -2.80 14.83
C ALA A 168 18.97 -1.60 15.55
N VAL A 169 17.63 -1.55 15.56
CA VAL A 169 16.89 -0.60 16.39
C VAL A 169 16.82 -1.04 17.85
N GLY A 170 16.57 -0.07 18.74
CA GLY A 170 16.31 -0.33 20.14
C GLY A 170 14.98 -1.06 20.38
N ASP A 171 14.80 -1.62 21.56
CA ASP A 171 13.63 -2.44 21.89
C ASP A 171 12.29 -1.68 21.82
N ALA A 172 12.25 -0.42 22.27
CA ALA A 172 11.04 0.41 22.19
C ALA A 172 10.60 0.63 20.73
N GLU A 173 11.54 0.97 19.85
CA GLU A 173 11.29 1.17 18.43
C GLU A 173 10.86 -0.14 17.75
N PHE A 174 11.55 -1.24 18.04
CA PHE A 174 11.18 -2.57 17.56
C PHE A 174 9.76 -2.96 17.97
N LEU A 175 9.41 -2.81 19.25
CA LEU A 175 8.08 -3.15 19.75
C LEU A 175 7.00 -2.33 19.06
N ARG A 176 7.20 -1.03 18.91
CA ARG A 176 6.26 -0.15 18.23
C ARG A 176 6.10 -0.54 16.76
N ARG A 177 7.21 -0.78 16.06
CA ARG A 177 7.22 -1.24 14.66
C ARG A 177 6.42 -2.54 14.49
N ALA A 178 6.77 -3.58 15.24
CA ALA A 178 6.13 -4.88 15.17
C ALA A 178 4.64 -4.82 15.54
N SER A 179 4.27 -4.03 16.55
CA SER A 179 2.86 -3.89 16.98
C SER A 179 2.02 -3.21 15.90
N LEU A 180 2.53 -2.13 15.29
CA LEU A 180 1.84 -1.44 14.19
C LEU A 180 1.79 -2.29 12.92
N ASP A 181 2.84 -3.05 12.61
CA ASP A 181 2.89 -3.88 11.40
C ASP A 181 2.05 -5.15 11.47
N LEU A 182 2.03 -5.83 12.61
CA LEU A 182 1.40 -7.14 12.72
C LEU A 182 -0.08 -7.04 13.14
N VAL A 183 -0.42 -6.07 13.99
CA VAL A 183 -1.77 -5.90 14.56
C VAL A 183 -2.35 -4.49 14.40
N GLY A 184 -1.58 -3.54 13.84
CA GLY A 184 -2.11 -2.21 13.52
C GLY A 184 -2.41 -1.31 14.70
N LEU A 185 -1.87 -1.62 15.88
CA LEU A 185 -2.14 -0.91 17.12
C LEU A 185 -0.83 -0.56 17.84
N LEU A 186 -0.83 0.56 18.56
CA LEU A 186 0.25 0.88 19.48
C LEU A 186 0.22 -0.07 20.69
N PRO A 187 1.37 -0.49 21.21
CA PRO A 187 1.43 -1.28 22.45
C PRO A 187 0.90 -0.43 23.62
N SER A 188 0.26 -1.06 24.59
CA SER A 188 -0.14 -0.36 25.82
C SER A 188 1.10 0.03 26.64
N PRO A 189 1.03 1.05 27.51
CA PRO A 189 2.13 1.39 28.40
C PRO A 189 2.59 0.20 29.27
N ALA A 190 1.64 -0.64 29.72
CA ALA A 190 1.95 -1.83 30.50
C ALA A 190 2.72 -2.89 29.68
N GLN A 191 2.28 -3.16 28.44
CA GLN A 191 2.99 -4.06 27.52
C GLN A 191 4.39 -3.53 27.20
N THR A 192 4.51 -2.23 26.97
CA THR A 192 5.80 -1.60 26.67
C THR A 192 6.76 -1.73 27.84
N GLN A 193 6.32 -1.39 29.06
CA GLN A 193 7.14 -1.55 30.25
C GLN A 193 7.57 -3.01 30.49
N ALA A 194 6.63 -3.95 30.40
CA ALA A 194 6.93 -5.38 30.57
C ALA A 194 7.96 -5.89 29.55
N PHE A 195 7.87 -5.46 28.28
CA PHE A 195 8.82 -5.85 27.25
C PHE A 195 10.21 -5.22 27.41
N LEU A 196 10.27 -3.97 27.89
CA LEU A 196 11.54 -3.30 28.16
C LEU A 196 12.25 -3.88 29.39
N ASP A 197 11.50 -4.33 30.39
CA ASP A 197 12.04 -4.96 31.60
C ASP A 197 12.45 -6.43 31.38
N ASP A 198 11.93 -7.09 30.35
CA ASP A 198 12.31 -8.45 29.99
C ASP A 198 13.75 -8.50 29.45
N ALA A 199 14.58 -9.34 30.08
CA ALA A 199 15.98 -9.56 29.71
C ALA A 199 16.20 -10.86 28.91
N SER A 200 15.13 -11.57 28.56
CA SER A 200 15.20 -12.84 27.83
C SER A 200 15.79 -12.61 26.42
N PRO A 201 16.76 -13.42 25.97
CA PRO A 201 17.44 -13.22 24.68
C PRO A 201 16.50 -13.41 23.48
N ASP A 202 15.38 -14.10 23.65
CA ASP A 202 14.37 -14.39 22.64
C ASP A 202 13.08 -13.56 22.80
N LYS A 203 13.07 -12.55 23.69
CA LYS A 203 11.88 -11.73 23.97
C LYS A 203 11.24 -11.11 22.72
N ARG A 204 12.05 -10.73 21.72
CA ARG A 204 11.56 -10.18 20.45
C ARG A 204 10.74 -11.20 19.66
N THR A 205 11.21 -12.45 19.61
CA THR A 205 10.50 -13.56 18.97
C THR A 205 9.23 -13.92 19.73
N GLN A 206 9.29 -14.01 21.06
CA GLN A 206 8.11 -14.27 21.89
C GLN A 206 7.05 -13.18 21.74
N MET A 207 7.46 -11.91 21.65
CA MET A 207 6.56 -10.79 21.41
C MET A 207 5.89 -10.88 20.02
N ILE A 208 6.64 -11.19 18.97
CA ILE A 208 6.08 -11.41 17.62
C ILE A 208 5.02 -12.53 17.65
N ASP A 209 5.33 -13.64 18.32
CA ASP A 209 4.43 -14.78 18.45
C ASP A 209 3.15 -14.38 19.18
N ALA A 210 3.27 -13.69 20.32
CA ALA A 210 2.13 -13.17 21.07
C ALA A 210 1.27 -12.18 20.25
N LEU A 211 1.89 -11.32 19.42
CA LEU A 211 1.14 -10.40 18.54
C LEU A 211 0.36 -11.16 17.47
N LEU A 212 0.96 -12.16 16.83
CA LEU A 212 0.29 -12.95 15.79
C LEU A 212 -0.81 -13.86 16.36
N GLU A 213 -0.76 -14.21 17.64
CA GLU A 213 -1.80 -14.94 18.36
C GLU A 213 -3.04 -14.09 18.70
N ARG A 214 -2.95 -12.74 18.66
CA ARG A 214 -4.09 -11.83 18.86
C ARG A 214 -4.99 -11.81 17.63
N ARG A 215 -5.82 -12.85 17.47
CA ARG A 215 -6.60 -13.13 16.25
C ARG A 215 -7.52 -11.98 15.84
N GLU A 216 -8.19 -11.35 16.79
CA GLU A 216 -9.12 -10.24 16.57
C GLU A 216 -8.39 -8.99 16.05
N ASP A 217 -7.26 -8.65 16.70
CA ASP A 217 -6.45 -7.49 16.34
C ASP A 217 -5.72 -7.69 15.00
N TYR A 218 -5.20 -8.90 14.79
CA TYR A 218 -4.62 -9.33 13.51
C TYR A 218 -5.64 -9.23 12.39
N ALA A 219 -6.82 -9.87 12.55
CA ALA A 219 -7.85 -9.87 11.53
C ALA A 219 -8.36 -8.44 11.24
N GLY A 220 -8.57 -7.62 12.28
CA GLY A 220 -8.96 -6.23 12.13
C GLY A 220 -7.93 -5.39 11.39
N HIS A 221 -6.64 -5.62 11.62
CA HIS A 221 -5.57 -4.93 10.89
C HIS A 221 -5.52 -5.32 9.41
N TRP A 222 -5.39 -6.63 9.14
CA TRP A 222 -5.20 -7.14 7.79
C TRP A 222 -6.45 -7.02 6.93
N LEU A 223 -7.63 -6.88 7.53
CA LEU A 223 -8.87 -6.58 6.81
C LEU A 223 -8.71 -5.32 5.93
N THR A 224 -7.97 -4.29 6.39
CA THR A 224 -7.73 -3.08 5.60
C THR A 224 -6.94 -3.35 4.32
N PHE A 225 -5.82 -4.07 4.44
CA PHE A 225 -4.97 -4.49 3.33
C PHE A 225 -5.76 -5.30 2.30
N TRP A 226 -6.52 -6.30 2.76
CA TRP A 226 -7.29 -7.17 1.86
C TRP A 226 -8.49 -6.46 1.25
N ASN A 227 -9.16 -5.58 1.98
CA ASN A 227 -10.29 -4.84 1.43
C ASN A 227 -9.86 -3.92 0.28
N ASP A 228 -8.71 -3.26 0.42
CA ASP A 228 -8.11 -2.42 -0.62
C ASP A 228 -7.76 -3.25 -1.86
N LEU A 229 -7.17 -4.43 -1.65
CA LEU A 229 -6.73 -5.30 -2.73
C LEU A 229 -7.91 -6.01 -3.43
N LEU A 230 -8.91 -6.46 -2.68
CA LEU A 230 -10.06 -7.21 -3.20
C LEU A 230 -11.22 -6.32 -3.64
N ARG A 231 -11.03 -5.00 -3.59
CA ARG A 231 -12.07 -4.02 -3.93
C ARG A 231 -13.34 -4.23 -3.08
N ASN A 232 -13.18 -4.55 -1.79
CA ASN A 232 -14.32 -4.80 -0.91
C ASN A 232 -14.76 -3.47 -0.27
N ALA A 233 -15.82 -2.86 -0.81
CA ALA A 233 -16.38 -1.59 -0.34
C ALA A 233 -17.71 -1.79 0.41
N TYR A 234 -18.12 -0.80 1.20
CA TYR A 234 -19.36 -0.83 2.00
C TYR A 234 -20.60 -0.47 1.18
N ALA A 235 -20.45 0.52 0.32
CA ALA A 235 -21.47 1.11 -0.52
C ALA A 235 -20.78 1.62 -1.79
N GLY A 236 -21.57 1.92 -2.82
CA GLY A 236 -21.01 2.40 -4.09
C GLY A 236 -21.84 1.94 -5.28
N THR A 237 -21.34 2.27 -6.46
CA THR A 237 -22.07 2.11 -7.73
C THR A 237 -22.43 0.65 -8.01
N GLY A 238 -21.59 -0.30 -7.62
CA GLY A 238 -21.83 -1.74 -7.80
C GLY A 238 -22.82 -2.41 -6.83
N PHE A 239 -23.33 -1.71 -5.81
CA PHE A 239 -24.24 -2.30 -4.81
C PHE A 239 -25.72 -1.95 -5.05
N ILE A 240 -26.02 -1.08 -6.01
CA ILE A 240 -27.37 -0.52 -6.25
C ILE A 240 -28.29 -1.51 -6.99
N ASP A 241 -27.70 -2.39 -7.80
CA ASP A 241 -28.39 -3.39 -8.62
C ASP A 241 -28.29 -4.83 -8.06
N GLY A 242 -27.59 -5.01 -6.93
CA GLY A 242 -27.32 -6.32 -6.34
C GLY A 242 -26.21 -7.12 -7.06
N GLY A 243 -25.50 -6.51 -8.00
CA GLY A 243 -24.40 -7.13 -8.75
C GLY A 243 -23.19 -7.43 -7.85
N ARG A 244 -22.70 -6.44 -7.10
CA ARG A 244 -21.59 -6.61 -6.15
C ARG A 244 -22.12 -6.90 -4.75
N GLN A 245 -21.44 -7.82 -4.06
CA GLN A 245 -21.78 -8.25 -2.70
C GLN A 245 -20.58 -8.01 -1.78
N GLN A 246 -20.83 -7.62 -0.52
CA GLN A 246 -19.76 -7.50 0.46
C GLN A 246 -19.28 -8.90 0.83
N ILE A 247 -17.95 -9.07 0.93
CA ILE A 247 -17.34 -10.33 1.36
C ILE A 247 -16.76 -10.26 2.77
N THR A 248 -17.07 -9.21 3.52
CA THR A 248 -16.41 -8.93 4.81
C THR A 248 -16.56 -10.06 5.82
N GLU A 249 -17.73 -10.69 5.92
CA GLU A 249 -17.94 -11.80 6.87
C GLU A 249 -17.00 -12.97 6.55
N TRP A 250 -16.94 -13.35 5.27
CA TRP A 250 -16.04 -14.39 4.79
C TRP A 250 -14.57 -14.00 4.95
N LEU A 251 -14.22 -12.75 4.60
CA LEU A 251 -12.85 -12.25 4.63
C LEU A 251 -12.34 -12.18 6.07
N TYR A 252 -13.10 -11.57 6.98
CA TYR A 252 -12.73 -11.49 8.39
C TYR A 252 -12.57 -12.88 8.99
N ARG A 253 -13.52 -13.81 8.74
CA ARG A 253 -13.41 -15.21 9.19
C ARG A 253 -12.14 -15.87 8.67
N SER A 254 -11.83 -15.69 7.38
CA SER A 254 -10.63 -16.26 6.76
C SER A 254 -9.34 -15.73 7.41
N LEU A 255 -9.29 -14.45 7.78
CA LEU A 255 -8.15 -13.87 8.50
C LEU A 255 -8.10 -14.33 9.96
N TYR A 256 -9.25 -14.39 10.62
CA TYR A 256 -9.41 -14.81 12.00
C TYR A 256 -8.96 -16.26 12.21
N GLU A 257 -9.30 -17.15 11.28
CA GLU A 257 -8.92 -18.57 11.27
C GLU A 257 -7.55 -18.83 10.64
N ASN A 258 -6.86 -17.79 10.13
CA ASN A 258 -5.61 -17.92 9.39
C ASN A 258 -5.70 -18.94 8.23
N LYS A 259 -6.75 -18.82 7.42
CA LYS A 259 -6.98 -19.67 6.24
C LYS A 259 -5.76 -19.64 5.33
N ALA A 260 -5.34 -20.83 4.89
CA ALA A 260 -4.26 -20.99 3.92
C ALA A 260 -4.54 -20.15 2.66
N TYR A 261 -3.54 -19.41 2.18
CA TYR A 261 -3.75 -18.42 1.11
C TYR A 261 -4.15 -19.04 -0.23
N ASP A 262 -3.74 -20.28 -0.51
CA ASP A 262 -4.19 -20.99 -1.71
C ASP A 262 -5.69 -21.32 -1.62
N GLN A 263 -6.18 -21.80 -0.47
CA GLN A 263 -7.61 -22.01 -0.24
C GLN A 263 -8.37 -20.67 -0.28
N PHE A 264 -7.83 -19.61 0.32
CA PHE A 264 -8.38 -18.26 0.26
C PHE A 264 -8.58 -17.81 -1.20
N ALA A 265 -7.57 -18.00 -2.05
CA ALA A 265 -7.66 -17.64 -3.47
C ALA A 265 -8.63 -18.54 -4.25
N ARG A 266 -8.66 -19.86 -3.99
CA ARG A 266 -9.63 -20.77 -4.62
C ARG A 266 -11.07 -20.37 -4.33
N GLU A 267 -11.37 -20.07 -3.06
CA GLU A 267 -12.71 -19.64 -2.64
C GLU A 267 -13.09 -18.25 -3.17
N LEU A 268 -12.14 -17.43 -3.61
CA LEU A 268 -12.44 -16.18 -4.31
C LEU A 268 -12.73 -16.42 -5.79
N LEU A 269 -11.99 -17.33 -6.45
CA LEU A 269 -12.08 -17.57 -7.90
C LEU A 269 -13.21 -18.52 -8.30
N SER A 270 -13.46 -19.54 -7.48
CA SER A 270 -14.55 -20.51 -7.62
C SER A 270 -15.46 -20.42 -6.39
N PRO A 271 -16.21 -19.31 -6.24
CA PRO A 271 -16.68 -18.90 -4.94
C PRO A 271 -17.93 -19.62 -4.46
N GLN A 272 -17.97 -19.84 -3.15
CA GLN A 272 -19.21 -20.01 -2.40
C GLN A 272 -19.96 -18.67 -2.31
N PRO A 273 -21.27 -18.66 -2.02
CA PRO A 273 -22.08 -17.44 -2.00
C PRO A 273 -21.46 -16.28 -1.20
N GLU A 274 -20.78 -16.58 -0.08
CA GLU A 274 -20.22 -15.60 0.85
C GLU A 274 -18.94 -14.90 0.32
N ALA A 275 -18.24 -15.51 -0.65
CA ALA A 275 -17.03 -14.98 -1.27
C ALA A 275 -17.27 -14.44 -2.70
N ALA A 276 -18.47 -14.67 -3.25
CA ALA A 276 -18.79 -14.40 -4.64
C ALA A 276 -18.68 -12.92 -5.04
N GLY A 277 -18.70 -12.01 -4.07
CA GLY A 277 -18.59 -10.57 -4.30
C GLY A 277 -17.29 -10.11 -4.97
N PHE A 278 -16.20 -10.88 -4.86
CA PHE A 278 -14.91 -10.53 -5.45
C PHE A 278 -14.90 -10.62 -6.99
N ILE A 279 -15.33 -11.75 -7.55
CA ILE A 279 -15.33 -11.97 -9.00
C ILE A 279 -16.52 -11.30 -9.71
N ARG A 280 -17.54 -10.89 -8.95
CA ARG A 280 -18.66 -10.13 -9.51
C ARG A 280 -18.24 -8.70 -9.83
N GLY A 281 -18.29 -8.35 -11.11
CA GLY A 281 -18.01 -7.00 -11.60
C GLY A 281 -19.15 -6.01 -11.33
N ILE A 282 -18.85 -4.73 -11.53
CA ILE A 282 -19.85 -3.66 -11.49
C ILE A 282 -20.62 -3.67 -12.81
N VAL A 283 -21.95 -3.71 -12.75
CA VAL A 283 -22.81 -3.54 -13.92
C VAL A 283 -23.14 -2.05 -14.08
N TRP A 284 -22.42 -1.39 -14.99
CA TRP A 284 -22.62 0.02 -15.26
C TRP A 284 -23.91 0.27 -16.06
N ARG A 285 -24.63 1.35 -15.75
CA ARG A 285 -25.83 1.77 -16.50
C ARG A 285 -25.43 2.65 -17.70
N GLY A 286 -26.08 2.45 -18.85
CA GLY A 286 -25.87 3.26 -20.05
C GLY A 286 -24.94 2.61 -21.07
N SER A 287 -24.37 3.41 -21.97
CA SER A 287 -23.33 2.93 -22.90
C SER A 287 -22.01 2.79 -22.17
N VAL A 288 -21.46 1.59 -22.15
CA VAL A 288 -20.26 1.23 -21.39
C VAL A 288 -19.19 0.76 -22.35
N ASN A 289 -17.94 1.14 -22.08
CA ASN A 289 -16.80 0.69 -22.87
C ASN A 289 -16.65 -0.84 -22.69
N ALA A 290 -16.25 -1.54 -23.75
CA ALA A 290 -16.08 -3.00 -23.76
C ALA A 290 -15.10 -3.49 -22.67
N SER A 291 -14.06 -2.71 -22.37
CA SER A 291 -13.08 -2.97 -21.30
C SER A 291 -13.66 -2.84 -19.88
N GLN A 292 -14.86 -2.26 -19.75
CA GLN A 292 -15.58 -2.14 -18.49
C GLN A 292 -16.67 -3.20 -18.32
N SER A 293 -16.81 -4.13 -19.28
CA SER A 293 -17.72 -5.27 -19.12
C SER A 293 -17.31 -6.14 -17.92
N THR A 294 -18.28 -6.81 -17.29
CA THR A 294 -18.01 -7.63 -16.10
C THR A 294 -16.97 -8.75 -16.34
N PRO A 295 -16.90 -9.43 -17.50
CA PRO A 295 -15.83 -10.38 -17.77
C PRO A 295 -14.44 -9.75 -17.89
N LEU A 296 -14.33 -8.55 -18.48
CA LEU A 296 -13.04 -7.86 -18.57
C LEU A 296 -12.60 -7.33 -17.20
N GLN A 297 -13.54 -6.85 -16.38
CA GLN A 297 -13.24 -6.51 -14.98
C GLN A 297 -12.69 -7.74 -14.22
N PHE A 298 -13.27 -8.93 -14.42
CA PHE A 298 -12.75 -10.18 -13.84
C PHE A 298 -11.29 -10.43 -14.24
N SER A 299 -11.00 -10.37 -15.54
CA SER A 299 -9.64 -10.56 -16.08
C SER A 299 -8.63 -9.56 -15.48
N GLN A 300 -9.02 -8.30 -15.39
CA GLN A 300 -8.23 -7.23 -14.76
C GLN A 300 -7.95 -7.53 -13.28
N ASN A 301 -8.98 -7.86 -12.51
CA ASN A 301 -8.86 -8.03 -11.07
C ASN A 301 -8.04 -9.27 -10.71
N VAL A 302 -8.33 -10.42 -11.33
CA VAL A 302 -7.65 -11.69 -11.02
C VAL A 302 -6.16 -11.58 -11.34
N SER A 303 -5.84 -11.03 -12.52
CA SER A 303 -4.45 -10.83 -12.95
C SER A 303 -3.71 -9.87 -12.02
N GLN A 304 -4.33 -8.74 -11.68
CA GLN A 304 -3.70 -7.76 -10.82
C GLN A 304 -3.53 -8.30 -9.41
N VAL A 305 -4.57 -8.90 -8.80
CA VAL A 305 -4.55 -9.35 -7.40
C VAL A 305 -3.67 -10.57 -7.17
N PHE A 306 -3.67 -11.56 -8.04
CA PHE A 306 -2.98 -12.83 -7.73
C PHE A 306 -1.66 -13.03 -8.47
N LEU A 307 -1.44 -12.30 -9.57
CA LEU A 307 -0.27 -12.51 -10.43
C LEU A 307 0.63 -11.27 -10.54
N GLY A 308 0.18 -10.13 -9.99
CA GLY A 308 0.87 -8.85 -10.15
C GLY A 308 1.03 -8.49 -11.63
N ILE A 309 -0.04 -8.67 -12.39
CA ILE A 309 -0.12 -8.39 -13.83
C ILE A 309 -1.17 -7.31 -14.07
N ASN A 310 -0.80 -6.24 -14.79
CA ASN A 310 -1.72 -5.18 -15.13
C ASN A 310 -2.43 -5.42 -16.49
N MET A 311 -3.61 -6.04 -16.45
CA MET A 311 -4.42 -6.29 -17.66
C MET A 311 -5.25 -5.08 -18.13
N LYS A 312 -5.19 -3.92 -17.46
CA LYS A 312 -6.06 -2.79 -17.79
C LYS A 312 -5.79 -2.26 -19.21
N CYS A 313 -4.52 -2.05 -19.57
CA CYS A 313 -4.14 -1.63 -20.93
C CYS A 313 -4.52 -2.70 -21.96
N ALA A 314 -4.18 -3.96 -21.66
CA ALA A 314 -4.48 -5.13 -22.47
C ALA A 314 -5.99 -5.32 -22.74
N SER A 315 -6.89 -4.72 -21.96
CA SER A 315 -8.34 -4.85 -22.13
C SER A 315 -8.92 -4.04 -23.29
N CYS A 316 -8.17 -3.08 -23.85
CA CYS A 316 -8.59 -2.25 -25.00
C CYS A 316 -7.76 -2.52 -26.26
N HIS A 317 -6.46 -2.77 -26.09
CA HIS A 317 -5.48 -3.04 -27.14
C HIS A 317 -4.32 -3.82 -26.51
N ASP A 318 -3.35 -4.32 -27.29
CA ASP A 318 -2.15 -4.94 -26.72
C ASP A 318 -1.38 -3.92 -25.87
N SER A 319 -0.92 -4.32 -24.70
CA SER A 319 -0.31 -3.40 -23.73
C SER A 319 0.88 -2.65 -24.33
N PHE A 320 1.01 -1.37 -23.96
CA PHE A 320 2.13 -0.53 -24.40
C PHE A 320 3.31 -0.55 -23.42
N ILE A 321 3.18 -1.23 -22.28
CA ILE A 321 4.14 -1.17 -21.17
C ILE A 321 4.62 -2.56 -20.74
N ASP A 322 3.99 -3.62 -21.25
CA ASP A 322 4.35 -5.00 -20.97
C ASP A 322 3.87 -5.94 -22.09
N ARG A 323 4.22 -7.23 -21.99
CA ARG A 323 3.98 -8.24 -23.04
C ARG A 323 2.52 -8.69 -23.21
N TRP A 324 1.59 -8.15 -22.44
CA TRP A 324 0.24 -8.69 -22.35
C TRP A 324 -0.64 -8.23 -23.52
N THR A 325 -1.26 -9.20 -24.17
CA THR A 325 -2.05 -8.96 -25.39
C THR A 325 -3.53 -8.81 -25.12
N LEU A 326 -4.22 -8.17 -26.06
CA LEU A 326 -5.68 -8.11 -26.10
C LEU A 326 -6.30 -9.50 -26.09
N GLU A 327 -5.69 -10.45 -26.80
CA GLU A 327 -6.16 -11.83 -26.85
C GLU A 327 -6.14 -12.49 -25.48
N GLN A 328 -5.05 -12.31 -24.72
CA GLN A 328 -4.91 -12.90 -23.39
C GLN A 328 -5.88 -12.29 -22.37
N ALA A 329 -6.08 -10.97 -22.43
CA ALA A 329 -7.04 -10.28 -21.57
C ALA A 329 -8.46 -10.81 -21.80
N TYR A 330 -8.86 -10.95 -23.06
CA TYR A 330 -10.17 -11.48 -23.46
C TYR A 330 -10.29 -13.00 -23.21
N GLY A 331 -9.22 -13.78 -23.38
CA GLY A 331 -9.22 -15.21 -23.11
C GLY A 331 -9.44 -15.53 -21.63
N LEU A 332 -8.79 -14.78 -20.74
CA LEU A 332 -9.03 -14.89 -19.30
C LEU A 332 -10.43 -14.37 -18.92
N ALA A 333 -10.91 -13.30 -19.57
CA ALA A 333 -12.27 -12.81 -19.36
C ALA A 333 -13.33 -13.86 -19.78
N ALA A 334 -13.10 -14.56 -20.88
CA ALA A 334 -14.01 -15.58 -21.40
C ALA A 334 -14.15 -16.81 -20.48
N ILE A 335 -13.18 -17.06 -19.58
CA ILE A 335 -13.35 -18.06 -18.51
C ILE A 335 -14.58 -17.73 -17.65
N TYR A 336 -14.72 -16.46 -17.26
CA TYR A 336 -15.83 -15.96 -16.46
C TYR A 336 -17.10 -15.68 -17.29
N ALA A 337 -17.01 -15.42 -18.60
CA ALA A 337 -18.19 -15.08 -19.38
C ALA A 337 -19.23 -16.23 -19.42
N GLU A 338 -20.52 -15.91 -19.20
CA GLU A 338 -21.62 -16.90 -19.31
C GLU A 338 -21.99 -17.21 -20.76
N SER A 339 -21.69 -16.27 -21.67
CA SER A 339 -21.94 -16.36 -23.11
C SER A 339 -20.68 -16.02 -23.90
N SER A 340 -20.73 -16.23 -25.22
CA SER A 340 -19.62 -15.88 -26.12
C SER A 340 -19.30 -14.38 -26.01
N LEU A 341 -18.02 -14.08 -25.83
CA LEU A 341 -17.52 -12.73 -25.64
C LEU A 341 -16.82 -12.25 -26.93
N GLU A 342 -17.40 -11.28 -27.63
CA GLU A 342 -16.76 -10.69 -28.80
C GLU A 342 -15.55 -9.85 -28.39
N ILE A 343 -14.45 -9.95 -29.14
CA ILE A 343 -13.25 -9.13 -28.92
C ILE A 343 -13.47 -7.73 -29.49
N HIS A 344 -13.22 -6.70 -28.68
CA HIS A 344 -13.22 -5.31 -29.12
C HIS A 344 -11.82 -4.72 -29.02
N ARG A 345 -11.43 -3.89 -29.99
CA ARG A 345 -10.22 -3.07 -29.93
C ARG A 345 -10.63 -1.61 -29.88
N CYS A 346 -10.31 -0.92 -28.79
CA CYS A 346 -10.74 0.47 -28.55
C CYS A 346 -12.25 0.66 -28.78
N ASP A 347 -13.08 -0.17 -28.13
CA ASP A 347 -14.54 -0.26 -28.29
C ASP A 347 -15.06 -0.75 -29.65
N LEU A 348 -14.21 -0.92 -30.66
CA LEU A 348 -14.63 -1.38 -31.98
C LEU A 348 -14.69 -2.93 -32.03
N PRO A 349 -15.84 -3.52 -32.37
CA PRO A 349 -15.96 -4.98 -32.50
C PRO A 349 -15.03 -5.50 -33.59
N GLN A 350 -14.39 -6.64 -33.33
CA GLN A 350 -13.42 -7.26 -34.25
C GLN A 350 -14.02 -8.42 -35.06
N GLY A 351 -15.30 -8.78 -34.85
CA GLY A 351 -15.96 -9.86 -35.57
C GLY A 351 -15.49 -11.26 -35.18
N ARG A 352 -14.77 -11.40 -34.06
CA ARG A 352 -14.22 -12.66 -33.56
C ARG A 352 -14.52 -12.84 -32.08
N MET A 353 -14.84 -14.08 -31.68
CA MET A 353 -15.17 -14.43 -30.31
C MET A 353 -13.92 -14.88 -29.55
N ALA A 354 -13.80 -14.43 -28.30
CA ALA A 354 -12.75 -14.86 -27.38
C ALA A 354 -12.95 -16.32 -26.99
N LYS A 355 -11.84 -17.07 -26.95
CA LYS A 355 -11.81 -18.45 -26.43
C LYS A 355 -11.37 -18.43 -24.97
N PRO A 356 -12.10 -19.06 -24.03
CA PRO A 356 -11.65 -19.20 -22.65
C PRO A 356 -10.25 -19.82 -22.59
N ALA A 357 -9.30 -19.10 -21.99
CA ALA A 357 -7.91 -19.51 -21.93
C ALA A 357 -7.18 -18.92 -20.72
N TRP A 358 -6.42 -19.76 -20.04
CA TRP A 358 -5.45 -19.40 -19.02
C TRP A 358 -4.19 -18.79 -19.63
N LEU A 359 -3.59 -17.86 -18.90
CA LEU A 359 -2.42 -17.07 -19.32
C LEU A 359 -1.14 -17.92 -19.47
N PHE A 360 -1.03 -19.02 -18.73
CA PHE A 360 0.18 -19.85 -18.64
C PHE A 360 -0.13 -21.30 -19.05
N PRO A 361 -0.22 -21.59 -20.36
CA PRO A 361 -0.56 -22.93 -20.86
C PRO A 361 0.43 -24.01 -20.43
N GLU A 362 1.65 -23.65 -20.02
CA GLU A 362 2.69 -24.55 -19.49
C GLU A 362 2.26 -25.24 -18.19
N LEU A 363 1.37 -24.62 -17.41
CA LEU A 363 0.82 -25.17 -16.18
C LEU A 363 -0.45 -26.01 -16.42
N GLY A 364 -0.98 -25.98 -17.65
CA GLY A 364 -2.26 -26.55 -18.03
C GLY A 364 -3.21 -25.50 -18.60
N GLN A 365 -4.39 -25.95 -18.98
CA GLN A 365 -5.39 -25.12 -19.65
C GLN A 365 -6.80 -25.50 -19.17
N VAL A 366 -7.71 -24.52 -19.17
CA VAL A 366 -9.13 -24.75 -18.93
C VAL A 366 -9.78 -25.44 -20.13
N ASP A 367 -10.86 -26.18 -19.88
CA ASP A 367 -11.73 -26.66 -20.94
C ASP A 367 -12.66 -25.53 -21.40
N ALA A 368 -12.41 -25.03 -22.62
CA ALA A 368 -13.17 -23.93 -23.19
C ALA A 368 -14.68 -24.24 -23.35
N GLU A 369 -15.04 -25.52 -23.51
CA GLU A 369 -16.43 -25.96 -23.72
C GLU A 369 -17.16 -26.28 -22.40
N ALA A 370 -16.44 -26.31 -21.28
CA ALA A 370 -17.03 -26.59 -19.97
C ALA A 370 -17.94 -25.43 -19.50
N SER A 371 -18.81 -25.70 -18.54
CA SER A 371 -19.62 -24.64 -17.91
C SER A 371 -18.75 -23.58 -17.23
N GLN A 372 -19.26 -22.36 -17.09
CA GLN A 372 -18.56 -21.26 -16.39
C GLN A 372 -18.04 -21.70 -15.01
N SER A 373 -18.87 -22.38 -14.22
CA SER A 373 -18.48 -22.90 -12.89
C SER A 373 -17.29 -23.86 -12.97
N GLN A 374 -17.31 -24.81 -13.90
CA GLN A 374 -16.21 -25.75 -14.11
C GLN A 374 -14.92 -25.03 -14.56
N ARG A 375 -15.02 -24.05 -15.46
CA ARG A 375 -13.86 -23.26 -15.90
C ARG A 375 -13.27 -22.42 -14.76
N LEU A 376 -14.11 -21.86 -13.88
CA LEU A 376 -13.65 -21.14 -12.69
C LEU A 376 -12.97 -22.07 -11.68
N THR A 377 -13.48 -23.29 -11.47
CA THR A 377 -12.78 -24.30 -10.65
C THR A 377 -11.42 -24.68 -11.25
N GLN A 378 -11.36 -24.95 -12.56
CA GLN A 378 -10.10 -25.26 -13.24
C GLN A 378 -9.10 -24.09 -13.16
N LEU A 379 -9.57 -22.86 -13.34
CA LEU A 379 -8.75 -21.65 -13.17
C LEU A 379 -8.23 -21.52 -11.74
N ALA A 380 -9.07 -21.75 -10.74
CA ALA A 380 -8.68 -21.71 -9.34
C ALA A 380 -7.56 -22.73 -9.06
N ASP A 381 -7.66 -23.93 -9.62
CA ASP A 381 -6.65 -24.97 -9.47
C ASP A 381 -5.34 -24.63 -10.19
N LEU A 382 -5.40 -24.11 -11.41
CA LEU A 382 -4.23 -23.66 -12.17
C LEU A 382 -3.52 -22.46 -11.52
N LEU A 383 -4.29 -21.53 -10.96
CA LEU A 383 -3.74 -20.33 -10.32
C LEU A 383 -3.05 -20.67 -8.99
N THR A 384 -3.57 -21.63 -8.24
CA THR A 384 -3.09 -21.97 -6.89
C THR A 384 -2.27 -23.26 -6.83
N CYS A 385 -1.95 -23.85 -7.98
CA CYS A 385 -1.03 -24.99 -8.03
C CYS A 385 0.38 -24.56 -7.57
N ARG A 386 1.12 -25.50 -6.98
CA ARG A 386 2.45 -25.21 -6.43
C ARG A 386 3.44 -24.79 -7.50
N GLU A 387 3.27 -25.32 -8.71
CA GLU A 387 4.07 -25.03 -9.90
C GLU A 387 3.88 -23.58 -10.37
N ASN A 388 2.78 -22.92 -10.00
CA ASN A 388 2.59 -21.49 -10.22
C ASN A 388 3.33 -20.65 -9.16
N GLY A 389 4.65 -20.61 -9.23
CA GLY A 389 5.47 -19.78 -8.35
C GLY A 389 5.15 -18.28 -8.44
N ARG A 390 4.56 -17.78 -9.54
CA ARG A 390 4.12 -16.39 -9.66
C ARG A 390 3.05 -16.03 -8.63
N PHE A 391 2.15 -16.95 -8.31
CA PHE A 391 1.14 -16.76 -7.26
C PHE A 391 1.79 -16.49 -5.90
N SER A 392 2.71 -17.35 -5.46
CA SER A 392 3.42 -17.20 -4.20
C SER A 392 4.31 -15.95 -4.16
N ARG A 393 5.07 -15.69 -5.24
CA ARG A 393 5.94 -14.49 -5.34
C ARG A 393 5.16 -13.20 -5.21
N THR A 394 3.98 -13.13 -5.82
CA THR A 394 3.15 -11.91 -5.81
C THR A 394 2.73 -11.54 -4.39
N ILE A 395 2.18 -12.49 -3.62
CA ILE A 395 1.75 -12.19 -2.25
C ILE A 395 2.93 -11.96 -1.31
N VAL A 396 4.01 -12.74 -1.44
CA VAL A 396 5.25 -12.54 -0.68
C VAL A 396 5.81 -11.14 -0.91
N ASN A 397 5.89 -10.70 -2.16
CA ASN A 397 6.39 -9.38 -2.51
C ASN A 397 5.55 -8.25 -1.89
N ARG A 398 4.23 -8.42 -1.84
CA ARG A 398 3.32 -7.44 -1.21
C ARG A 398 3.41 -7.40 0.29
N LEU A 399 3.52 -8.54 0.95
CA LEU A 399 3.70 -8.61 2.40
C LEU A 399 5.08 -8.06 2.79
N TRP A 400 6.12 -8.37 2.00
CA TRP A 400 7.42 -7.74 2.13
C TRP A 400 7.33 -6.23 1.96
N HIS A 401 6.71 -5.72 0.89
CA HIS A 401 6.48 -4.29 0.70
C HIS A 401 5.73 -3.66 1.88
N ARG A 402 4.71 -4.36 2.40
CA ARG A 402 3.91 -3.88 3.52
C ARG A 402 4.74 -3.71 4.79
N LEU A 403 5.74 -4.56 5.05
CA LEU A 403 6.61 -4.51 6.23
C LEU A 403 7.89 -3.68 6.02
N MET A 404 8.46 -3.71 4.83
CA MET A 404 9.79 -3.15 4.53
C MET A 404 9.71 -1.83 3.75
N GLY A 405 8.51 -1.37 3.36
CA GLY A 405 8.29 -0.10 2.66
C GLY A 405 8.62 -0.07 1.17
N ARG A 406 9.29 -1.12 0.66
CA ARG A 406 9.48 -1.35 -0.78
C ARG A 406 9.47 -2.85 -1.07
N GLY A 407 8.84 -3.23 -2.18
CA GLY A 407 8.83 -4.62 -2.64
C GLY A 407 10.22 -5.11 -3.07
N ILE A 408 10.39 -6.43 -3.08
CA ILE A 408 11.52 -7.09 -3.75
C ILE A 408 11.45 -6.82 -5.26
N VAL A 409 10.24 -6.88 -5.82
CA VAL A 409 9.88 -6.32 -7.13
C VAL A 409 9.06 -5.05 -6.89
N HIS A 410 9.36 -3.98 -7.65
CA HIS A 410 8.64 -2.72 -7.55
C HIS A 410 8.50 -2.07 -8.93
N PRO A 411 7.29 -1.61 -9.34
CA PRO A 411 6.02 -1.62 -8.60
C PRO A 411 5.49 -3.02 -8.22
N VAL A 412 4.69 -3.13 -7.15
CA VAL A 412 4.19 -4.41 -6.61
C VAL A 412 3.11 -5.08 -7.49
N ASP A 413 2.65 -4.38 -8.51
CA ASP A 413 1.68 -4.80 -9.52
C ASP A 413 2.30 -4.96 -10.93
N ALA A 414 3.63 -4.92 -11.01
CA ALA A 414 4.42 -5.19 -12.20
C ALA A 414 5.42 -6.33 -11.90
N MET A 415 4.92 -7.54 -11.67
CA MET A 415 5.77 -8.70 -11.31
C MET A 415 6.67 -9.20 -12.47
N GLN A 416 6.53 -8.62 -13.66
CA GLN A 416 7.45 -8.74 -14.79
C GLN A 416 8.70 -7.85 -14.66
N THR A 417 8.76 -6.96 -13.66
CA THR A 417 9.97 -6.18 -13.38
C THR A 417 10.98 -7.04 -12.60
N ARG A 418 12.26 -6.87 -12.91
CA ARG A 418 13.34 -7.64 -12.26
C ARG A 418 13.40 -7.35 -10.75
N PRO A 419 13.46 -8.39 -9.88
CA PRO A 419 13.66 -8.19 -8.45
C PRO A 419 15.06 -7.64 -8.15
N TRP A 420 15.20 -6.83 -7.10
CA TRP A 420 16.53 -6.40 -6.64
C TRP A 420 17.33 -7.54 -5.98
N ASP A 421 16.65 -8.59 -5.51
CA ASP A 421 17.25 -9.87 -5.13
C ASP A 421 16.29 -11.04 -5.43
N GLU A 422 16.61 -11.81 -6.47
CA GLU A 422 15.79 -12.95 -6.91
C GLU A 422 15.84 -14.14 -5.94
N ASP A 423 16.99 -14.38 -5.31
CA ASP A 423 17.18 -15.46 -4.34
C ASP A 423 16.31 -15.26 -3.09
N LEU A 424 16.22 -14.03 -2.60
CA LEU A 424 15.34 -13.70 -1.49
C LEU A 424 13.87 -13.90 -1.85
N LEU A 425 13.42 -13.40 -3.01
CA LEU A 425 12.04 -13.55 -3.46
C LEU A 425 11.66 -15.03 -3.62
N ASP A 426 12.52 -15.80 -4.29
CA ASP A 426 12.29 -17.23 -4.53
C ASP A 426 12.33 -18.04 -3.25
N TYR A 427 13.27 -17.75 -2.33
CA TYR A 427 13.33 -18.41 -1.04
C TYR A 427 12.04 -18.22 -0.25
N LEU A 428 11.60 -16.96 -0.11
CA LEU A 428 10.37 -16.64 0.62
C LEU A 428 9.12 -17.24 -0.03
N ALA A 429 9.03 -17.19 -1.37
CA ALA A 429 7.91 -17.77 -2.12
C ALA A 429 7.86 -19.30 -2.02
N PHE A 430 9.01 -19.95 -2.09
CA PHE A 430 9.12 -21.40 -1.93
C PHE A 430 8.75 -21.82 -0.51
N GLU A 431 9.35 -21.18 0.50
CA GLU A 431 9.08 -21.48 1.92
C GLU A 431 7.60 -21.26 2.27
N PHE A 432 7.01 -20.17 1.78
CA PHE A 432 5.58 -19.89 1.97
C PHE A 432 4.69 -21.00 1.41
N ALA A 433 4.96 -21.49 0.20
CA ALA A 433 4.22 -22.60 -0.39
C ALA A 433 4.46 -23.92 0.37
N ASP A 434 5.70 -24.20 0.80
CA ASP A 434 6.07 -25.42 1.52
C ASP A 434 5.45 -25.48 2.93
N GLN A 435 5.26 -24.32 3.57
CA GLN A 435 4.60 -24.20 4.87
C GLN A 435 3.07 -24.17 4.80
N GLY A 436 2.48 -24.53 3.66
CA GLY A 436 1.03 -24.62 3.46
C GLY A 436 0.36 -23.26 3.29
N TYR A 437 1.05 -22.30 2.69
CA TYR A 437 0.50 -20.97 2.39
C TYR A 437 0.02 -20.20 3.62
N ASP A 438 0.67 -20.41 4.77
CA ASP A 438 0.35 -19.78 6.05
C ASP A 438 0.94 -18.36 6.12
N VAL A 439 0.04 -17.36 6.08
CA VAL A 439 0.43 -15.94 6.05
C VAL A 439 1.09 -15.53 7.37
N LYS A 440 0.61 -16.00 8.53
CA LYS A 440 1.20 -15.65 9.83
C LYS A 440 2.61 -16.20 9.97
N LYS A 441 2.88 -17.41 9.47
CA LYS A 441 4.27 -17.95 9.48
C LYS A 441 5.21 -17.15 8.59
N LEU A 442 4.74 -16.69 7.42
CA LEU A 442 5.53 -15.79 6.56
C LEU A 442 5.80 -14.44 7.24
N LEU A 443 4.78 -13.83 7.85
CA LEU A 443 4.95 -12.58 8.61
C LEU A 443 5.92 -12.76 9.77
N ARG A 444 5.82 -13.87 10.51
CA ARG A 444 6.76 -14.25 11.56
C ARG A 444 8.18 -14.36 11.03
N LEU A 445 8.39 -15.10 9.94
CA LEU A 445 9.69 -15.30 9.30
C LEU A 445 10.34 -13.96 8.91
N ILE A 446 9.57 -13.02 8.37
CA ILE A 446 10.07 -11.67 8.05
C ILE A 446 10.36 -10.89 9.34
N ALA A 447 9.42 -10.84 10.28
CA ALA A 447 9.53 -10.03 11.48
C ALA A 447 10.64 -10.49 12.44
N THR A 448 10.97 -11.80 12.46
CA THR A 448 12.08 -12.33 13.26
C THR A 448 13.45 -12.12 12.64
N SER A 449 13.52 -11.68 11.38
CA SER A 449 14.80 -11.37 10.74
C SER A 449 15.47 -10.16 11.38
N GLU A 450 16.79 -10.17 11.43
CA GLU A 450 17.56 -9.02 11.93
C GLU A 450 17.44 -7.83 10.97
N ILE A 451 17.28 -8.08 9.66
CA ILE A 451 17.07 -7.01 8.68
C ILE A 451 15.74 -6.27 8.87
N TYR A 452 14.66 -6.96 9.28
CA TYR A 452 13.40 -6.30 9.66
C TYR A 452 13.59 -5.45 10.92
N GLN A 453 14.50 -5.82 11.80
CA GLN A 453 14.82 -5.12 13.05
C GLN A 453 15.90 -4.05 12.88
N ALA A 454 16.30 -3.75 11.64
CA ALA A 454 17.34 -2.77 11.35
C ALA A 454 16.81 -1.34 11.32
N GLN A 455 17.70 -0.38 11.53
CA GLN A 455 17.41 1.04 11.41
C GLN A 455 16.92 1.39 10.01
N THR A 456 15.94 2.27 9.97
CA THR A 456 15.47 2.90 8.73
C THR A 456 16.57 3.79 8.16
N PRO A 457 16.94 3.65 6.87
CA PRO A 457 17.84 4.60 6.22
C PRO A 457 17.27 6.03 6.25
N ALA A 458 18.14 7.03 6.34
CA ALA A 458 17.73 8.43 6.33
C ALA A 458 16.96 8.79 5.03
N ALA A 459 15.93 9.63 5.16
CA ALA A 459 15.15 10.12 4.03
C ALA A 459 16.06 10.86 3.03
N GLY A 460 15.88 10.60 1.73
CA GLY A 460 16.70 11.22 0.68
C GLY A 460 18.09 10.60 0.51
N ALA A 461 18.37 9.43 1.11
CA ALA A 461 19.50 8.60 0.70
C ALA A 461 19.31 8.17 -0.76
N ALA A 462 19.76 9.02 -1.69
CA ALA A 462 19.53 8.84 -3.11
C ALA A 462 19.99 7.45 -3.56
N ASN A 463 19.09 6.74 -4.26
CA ASN A 463 19.53 5.80 -5.28
C ASN A 463 20.12 6.71 -6.36
N GLY A 464 21.44 6.91 -6.32
CA GLY A 464 22.10 7.82 -7.24
C GLY A 464 21.89 7.34 -8.66
N GLY A 465 20.93 7.92 -9.39
CA GLY A 465 20.73 7.80 -10.83
C GLY A 465 20.87 6.42 -11.47
N GLY A 466 20.70 5.33 -10.73
CA GLY A 466 20.92 3.95 -11.18
C GLY A 466 20.12 2.92 -10.36
N ASN A 467 20.32 1.63 -10.67
CA ASN A 467 19.64 0.47 -10.08
C ASN A 467 19.42 0.58 -8.56
N PHE A 468 18.21 0.26 -8.12
CA PHE A 468 17.81 0.31 -6.70
C PHE A 468 18.74 -0.56 -5.82
N VAL A 469 19.22 0.02 -4.71
CA VAL A 469 19.99 -0.71 -3.69
C VAL A 469 19.21 -0.74 -2.39
N PHE A 470 18.86 -1.94 -1.93
CA PHE A 470 18.22 -2.14 -0.65
C PHE A 470 19.20 -1.81 0.49
N ARG A 471 18.77 -0.99 1.46
CA ARG A 471 19.61 -0.55 2.60
C ARG A 471 18.99 -0.87 3.97
N GLY A 472 17.81 -1.47 3.98
CA GLY A 472 17.00 -1.68 5.18
C GLY A 472 15.53 -1.33 4.95
N PRO A 473 14.68 -1.52 5.96
CA PRO A 473 13.28 -1.12 5.92
C PRO A 473 13.14 0.39 5.65
N ALA A 474 12.23 0.80 4.77
CA ALA A 474 11.92 2.21 4.54
C ALA A 474 10.85 2.72 5.51
N ALA A 475 10.92 4.00 5.85
CA ALA A 475 9.92 4.65 6.70
C ALA A 475 8.56 4.63 5.99
N ARG A 476 7.53 4.16 6.67
CA ARG A 476 6.16 4.09 6.14
C ARG A 476 5.24 4.96 6.97
N ARG A 477 4.29 5.64 6.34
CA ARG A 477 3.24 6.36 7.08
C ARG A 477 2.27 5.36 7.70
N LEU A 478 1.73 5.70 8.86
CA LEU A 478 0.54 5.04 9.38
C LEU A 478 -0.58 5.13 8.35
N THR A 479 -1.31 4.03 8.12
CA THR A 479 -2.55 4.14 7.35
C THR A 479 -3.56 4.99 8.10
N ALA A 480 -4.53 5.56 7.38
CA ALA A 480 -5.66 6.28 7.97
C ALA A 480 -6.28 5.54 9.17
N GLU A 481 -6.48 4.23 9.04
CA GLU A 481 -7.05 3.39 10.09
C GLU A 481 -6.12 3.27 11.31
N GLN A 482 -4.82 3.03 11.11
CA GLN A 482 -3.83 2.99 12.19
C GLN A 482 -3.70 4.37 12.88
N PHE A 483 -3.73 5.46 12.11
CA PHE A 483 -3.65 6.82 12.63
C PHE A 483 -4.85 7.14 13.52
N VAL A 484 -6.07 6.85 13.06
CA VAL A 484 -7.30 7.08 13.84
C VAL A 484 -7.35 6.17 15.07
N ASP A 485 -6.96 4.90 14.94
CA ASP A 485 -6.89 3.99 16.09
C ASP A 485 -5.85 4.46 17.13
N ALA A 486 -4.68 4.91 16.70
CA ALA A 486 -3.64 5.48 17.57
C ALA A 486 -4.11 6.77 18.24
N LEU A 487 -4.71 7.68 17.46
CA LEU A 487 -5.25 8.94 17.96
C LEU A 487 -6.32 8.70 19.03
N ALA A 488 -7.23 7.74 18.82
CA ALA A 488 -8.26 7.40 19.78
C ALA A 488 -7.69 6.90 21.11
N VAL A 489 -6.58 6.14 21.07
CA VAL A 489 -5.88 5.67 22.28
C VAL A 489 -5.20 6.82 23.01
N VAL A 490 -4.45 7.67 22.29
CA VAL A 490 -3.67 8.76 22.89
C VAL A 490 -4.57 9.87 23.43
N ALA A 491 -5.63 10.21 22.72
CA ALA A 491 -6.63 11.20 23.17
C ALA A 491 -7.65 10.60 24.16
N ASN A 492 -7.67 9.27 24.32
CA ASN A 492 -8.69 8.54 25.08
C ASN A 492 -10.14 8.94 24.68
N HIS A 493 -10.33 9.31 23.41
CA HIS A 493 -11.57 9.88 22.88
C HIS A 493 -11.81 9.45 21.43
N ARG A 494 -13.07 9.23 21.04
CA ARG A 494 -13.49 8.99 19.64
C ARG A 494 -14.60 9.96 19.24
N PRO A 495 -14.69 10.36 17.96
CA PRO A 495 -15.75 11.24 17.51
C PRO A 495 -17.17 10.70 17.71
N ALA A 496 -18.13 11.61 17.91
CA ALA A 496 -19.54 11.28 18.06
C ALA A 496 -20.21 10.72 16.78
N THR A 497 -19.63 10.98 15.61
CA THR A 497 -20.06 10.47 14.30
C THR A 497 -19.88 8.96 14.20
N GLU A 498 -18.84 8.40 14.83
CA GLU A 498 -18.61 6.96 14.94
C GLU A 498 -19.66 6.31 15.86
N THR A 499 -20.10 6.98 16.94
CA THR A 499 -21.19 6.49 17.82
C THR A 499 -22.59 6.66 17.23
N ALA A 500 -22.78 7.57 16.27
CA ALA A 500 -24.06 7.77 15.57
C ALA A 500 -24.36 6.67 14.53
N ALA A 501 -23.33 6.01 13.96
CA ALA A 501 -23.48 4.85 13.08
C ALA A 501 -24.24 3.67 13.75
N PHE A 502 -24.34 3.69 15.08
CA PHE A 502 -25.05 2.69 15.89
C PHE A 502 -26.53 3.02 16.14
N ARG A 503 -26.97 4.24 15.81
CA ARG A 503 -28.30 4.76 16.15
C ARG A 503 -29.16 4.94 14.89
N GLY A 504 -29.74 3.87 14.33
CA GLY A 504 -30.88 4.05 13.43
C GLY A 504 -31.26 2.89 12.52
N ASP A 505 -32.51 2.44 12.66
CA ASP A 505 -33.39 1.76 11.68
C ASP A 505 -33.10 0.33 11.17
N GLY A 506 -32.00 -0.32 11.57
CA GLY A 506 -31.70 -1.70 11.16
C GLY A 506 -31.25 -1.86 9.69
N ARG A 507 -31.17 -0.76 8.92
CA ARG A 507 -30.48 -0.73 7.62
C ARG A 507 -29.03 -0.29 7.76
N SER A 508 -28.72 0.54 8.76
CA SER A 508 -27.35 0.97 9.13
C SER A 508 -26.54 -0.12 9.85
N GLN A 509 -27.21 -1.11 10.46
CA GLN A 509 -26.60 -2.27 11.14
C GLN A 509 -26.07 -3.36 10.18
N ARG A 510 -25.89 -3.05 8.89
CA ARG A 510 -25.42 -3.99 7.84
C ARG A 510 -23.99 -3.70 7.36
N GLY A 511 -23.17 -3.08 8.22
CA GLY A 511 -21.77 -2.77 7.92
C GLY A 511 -20.80 -3.88 8.27
N GLU A 512 -19.49 -3.62 8.13
CA GLU A 512 -18.43 -4.58 8.43
C GLU A 512 -18.45 -5.04 9.89
N LEU A 513 -18.76 -4.15 10.84
CA LEU A 513 -18.87 -4.53 12.24
C LEU A 513 -19.92 -5.62 12.47
N ALA A 514 -21.07 -5.55 11.83
CA ALA A 514 -22.10 -6.59 11.94
C ALA A 514 -21.62 -7.91 11.34
N ALA A 515 -20.89 -7.86 10.22
CA ALA A 515 -20.25 -9.03 9.62
C ALA A 515 -19.19 -9.65 10.55
N VAL A 516 -18.40 -8.81 11.25
CA VAL A 516 -17.40 -9.25 12.23
C VAL A 516 -18.05 -9.85 13.47
N LEU A 517 -19.10 -9.23 14.02
CA LEU A 517 -19.80 -9.74 15.20
C LEU A 517 -20.40 -11.14 14.98
N LYS A 518 -20.84 -11.45 13.75
CA LYS A 518 -21.27 -12.82 13.43
C LYS A 518 -20.17 -13.87 13.53
N VAL A 519 -18.90 -13.45 13.41
CA VAL A 519 -17.74 -14.33 13.51
C VAL A 519 -17.28 -14.46 14.96
N VAL A 520 -17.16 -13.34 15.69
CA VAL A 520 -16.55 -13.33 17.03
C VAL A 520 -17.54 -13.41 18.19
N ALA A 521 -18.80 -13.07 17.96
CA ALA A 521 -19.86 -13.07 18.98
C ALA A 521 -21.21 -13.57 18.43
N PRO A 522 -21.27 -14.80 17.85
CA PRO A 522 -22.49 -15.33 17.24
C PRO A 522 -23.67 -15.49 18.22
N GLU A 523 -23.41 -15.55 19.52
CA GLU A 523 -24.42 -15.63 20.59
C GLU A 523 -25.25 -14.34 20.75
N VAL A 524 -24.78 -13.22 20.23
CA VAL A 524 -25.50 -11.92 20.26
C VAL A 524 -26.46 -11.79 19.06
N LEU A 525 -26.55 -12.82 18.22
CA LEU A 525 -27.45 -12.85 17.07
C LEU A 525 -28.83 -13.37 17.48
N ILE A 526 -29.88 -12.57 17.25
CA ILE A 526 -31.29 -13.01 17.38
C ILE A 526 -31.82 -13.29 15.98
N ASN A 527 -32.16 -14.56 15.69
CA ASN A 527 -32.63 -15.01 14.36
C ASN A 527 -31.65 -14.68 13.21
N GLY A 528 -30.34 -14.71 13.45
CA GLY A 528 -29.31 -14.39 12.45
C GLY A 528 -29.15 -12.89 12.15
N VAL A 529 -29.88 -12.02 12.87
CA VAL A 529 -29.70 -10.58 12.86
C VAL A 529 -28.94 -10.18 14.13
N PRO A 530 -27.83 -9.43 14.02
CA PRO A 530 -27.11 -8.95 15.19
C PRO A 530 -28.00 -8.03 16.05
N ASP A 531 -28.28 -8.41 17.30
CA ASP A 531 -28.85 -7.49 18.31
C ASP A 531 -27.71 -6.69 18.95
N VAL A 532 -27.11 -5.83 18.12
CA VAL A 532 -25.88 -5.08 18.44
C VAL A 532 -26.16 -4.14 19.61
N PRO A 533 -25.46 -4.27 20.75
CA PRO A 533 -25.57 -3.31 21.84
C PRO A 533 -25.29 -1.89 21.34
N THR A 534 -26.13 -0.93 21.72
CA THR A 534 -25.89 0.49 21.39
C THR A 534 -24.84 1.14 22.30
N GLU A 535 -24.42 0.43 23.35
CA GLU A 535 -23.39 0.84 24.30
C GLU A 535 -22.00 0.42 23.80
N PRO A 536 -21.07 1.38 23.52
CA PRO A 536 -19.73 1.08 23.03
C PRO A 536 -18.92 0.13 23.91
N ALA A 537 -19.06 0.21 25.24
CA ALA A 537 -18.34 -0.65 26.17
C ALA A 537 -18.68 -2.14 26.00
N LYS A 538 -19.97 -2.46 25.79
CA LYS A 538 -20.42 -3.84 25.52
C LYS A 538 -19.92 -4.33 24.16
N LEU A 539 -19.83 -3.45 23.17
CA LEU A 539 -19.28 -3.82 21.85
C LEU A 539 -17.79 -4.17 21.91
N VAL A 540 -17.01 -3.40 22.68
CA VAL A 540 -15.58 -3.66 22.88
C VAL A 540 -15.35 -4.99 23.58
N GLU A 541 -16.18 -5.32 24.58
CA GLU A 541 -16.15 -6.59 25.28
C GLU A 541 -16.42 -7.76 24.31
N LEU A 542 -17.45 -7.65 23.46
CA LEU A 542 -17.80 -8.67 22.46
C LEU A 542 -16.75 -8.85 21.36
N LEU A 543 -15.97 -7.80 21.06
CA LEU A 543 -14.87 -7.87 20.09
C LEU A 543 -13.57 -8.43 20.70
N GLY A 544 -13.60 -8.93 21.93
CA GLY A 544 -12.45 -9.61 22.58
C GLY A 544 -11.32 -8.66 23.01
N SER A 545 -11.53 -7.35 22.97
CA SER A 545 -10.47 -6.38 23.26
C SER A 545 -10.39 -6.05 24.76
N ASN A 546 -9.67 -6.89 25.52
CA ASN A 546 -9.50 -6.75 26.98
C ASN A 546 -8.69 -5.52 27.45
N GLU A 547 -8.32 -4.59 26.57
CA GLU A 547 -7.33 -3.55 26.88
C GLU A 547 -7.77 -2.09 26.66
N SER A 548 -9.03 -1.80 26.30
CA SER A 548 -9.70 -0.48 26.55
C SER A 548 -11.08 -0.39 25.86
N PRO A 549 -12.12 0.19 26.51
CA PRO A 549 -13.45 0.51 25.96
C PRO A 549 -13.49 1.46 24.75
N LEU A 550 -12.35 1.82 24.17
CA LEU A 550 -12.19 2.67 22.99
C LEU A 550 -11.74 1.91 21.72
N ARG A 551 -11.61 0.57 21.75
CA ARG A 551 -11.01 -0.22 20.66
C ARG A 551 -11.98 -0.74 19.59
N LEU A 552 -13.00 0.03 19.22
CA LEU A 552 -13.64 -0.24 17.93
C LEU A 552 -12.69 0.19 16.81
N ARG A 553 -12.18 -0.78 16.04
CA ARG A 553 -11.19 -0.51 14.97
C ARG A 553 -11.78 0.42 13.91
N ALA A 554 -11.04 1.46 13.54
CA ALA A 554 -11.39 2.38 12.46
C ALA A 554 -11.63 1.65 11.12
N ALA A 555 -10.97 0.51 10.93
CA ALA A 555 -11.20 -0.40 9.82
C ALA A 555 -12.66 -0.85 9.69
N LEU A 556 -13.36 -1.08 10.82
CA LEU A 556 -14.74 -1.59 10.87
C LEU A 556 -15.78 -0.49 10.78
N LEU A 557 -15.33 0.76 10.77
CA LEU A 557 -16.17 1.95 10.78
C LEU A 557 -16.33 2.52 9.36
N PRO A 558 -17.47 3.17 9.09
CA PRO A 558 -17.65 3.94 7.86
C PRO A 558 -16.49 4.93 7.66
N GLN A 559 -16.09 5.12 6.40
CA GLN A 559 -15.06 6.09 6.07
C GLN A 559 -15.53 7.51 6.37
N ASP A 560 -14.92 8.16 7.35
CA ASP A 560 -15.13 9.58 7.66
C ASP A 560 -14.22 10.51 6.81
N PRO A 561 -14.44 11.84 6.84
CA PRO A 561 -13.62 12.81 6.10
C PRO A 561 -12.14 12.81 6.49
N LEU A 562 -11.80 12.59 7.76
CA LEU A 562 -10.41 12.53 8.24
C LEU A 562 -9.71 11.32 7.62
N GLN A 563 -10.31 10.14 7.67
CA GLN A 563 -9.74 8.93 7.07
C GLN A 563 -9.60 9.05 5.54
N ARG A 564 -10.57 9.67 4.88
CA ARG A 564 -10.46 9.96 3.43
C ARG A 564 -9.31 10.89 3.13
N SER A 565 -9.14 11.95 3.93
CA SER A 565 -8.01 12.86 3.75
C SER A 565 -6.69 12.11 3.90
N LEU A 566 -6.54 11.27 4.93
CA LEU A 566 -5.36 10.43 5.24
C LEU A 566 -5.16 9.24 4.27
N GLY A 567 -5.75 9.30 3.08
CA GLY A 567 -5.50 8.33 2.02
C GLY A 567 -6.21 6.98 2.15
N ARG A 568 -7.27 6.84 2.97
CA ARG A 568 -8.15 5.65 2.89
C ARG A 568 -8.84 5.66 1.51
N PRO A 569 -8.64 4.63 0.66
CA PRO A 569 -9.13 4.69 -0.72
C PRO A 569 -10.63 4.40 -0.81
N GLY A 570 -11.26 4.89 -1.88
CA GLY A 570 -12.53 4.34 -2.35
C GLY A 570 -12.25 2.99 -3.02
N ARG A 571 -12.73 1.88 -2.42
CA ARG A 571 -12.43 0.50 -2.85
C ARG A 571 -13.25 0.04 -4.07
N GLU A 572 -13.44 0.93 -5.04
CA GLU A 572 -14.13 0.65 -6.30
C GLU A 572 -13.21 -0.06 -7.29
N GLN A 573 -11.90 0.19 -7.19
CA GLN A 573 -10.84 -0.49 -7.94
C GLN A 573 -9.86 -1.17 -6.99
N THR A 574 -9.05 -2.08 -7.54
CA THR A 574 -7.95 -2.72 -6.82
C THR A 574 -6.89 -1.68 -6.46
N VAL A 575 -6.54 -1.60 -5.18
CA VAL A 575 -5.47 -0.75 -4.67
C VAL A 575 -4.37 -1.65 -4.11
N THR A 576 -3.22 -1.69 -4.80
CA THR A 576 -2.07 -2.55 -4.47
C THR A 576 -1.05 -1.87 -3.54
N SER A 577 -1.03 -0.54 -3.54
CA SER A 577 -0.25 0.30 -2.64
C SER A 577 -0.96 1.63 -2.40
N ARG A 578 -0.72 2.25 -1.23
CA ARG A 578 -1.17 3.62 -0.94
C ARG A 578 0.01 4.59 -1.12
N PRO A 579 -0.22 5.85 -1.53
CA PRO A 579 0.83 6.86 -1.61
C PRO A 579 1.56 7.03 -0.27
N VAL A 580 2.87 7.20 -0.32
CA VAL A 580 3.72 7.40 0.88
C VAL A 580 3.92 8.89 1.17
N GLU A 581 3.80 9.74 0.15
CA GLU A 581 3.98 11.19 0.27
C GLU A 581 2.76 11.87 0.88
N LEU A 582 3.02 12.96 1.60
CA LEU A 582 1.97 13.80 2.18
C LEU A 582 1.30 14.63 1.10
N THR A 583 -0.01 14.41 0.90
CA THR A 583 -0.78 15.23 -0.04
C THR A 583 -1.10 16.59 0.58
N THR A 584 -1.35 17.61 -0.25
CA THR A 584 -1.80 18.93 0.21
C THR A 584 -3.08 18.84 1.05
N LEU A 585 -4.03 17.97 0.65
CA LEU A 585 -5.27 17.75 1.39
C LEU A 585 -5.00 17.16 2.78
N GLU A 586 -4.08 16.20 2.88
CA GLU A 586 -3.66 15.63 4.17
C GLU A 586 -3.01 16.68 5.06
N ALA A 587 -2.07 17.46 4.52
CA ALA A 587 -1.36 18.51 5.25
C ALA A 587 -2.35 19.54 5.82
N MET A 588 -3.31 20.00 5.00
CA MET A 588 -4.36 20.92 5.45
C MET A 588 -5.22 20.28 6.54
N THR A 589 -5.66 19.03 6.36
CA THR A 589 -6.53 18.35 7.33
C THR A 589 -5.83 18.11 8.67
N LEU A 590 -4.53 17.77 8.67
CA LEU A 590 -3.74 17.65 9.89
C LEU A 590 -3.52 19.00 10.59
N ALA A 591 -3.40 20.09 9.82
CA ALA A 591 -3.18 21.42 10.37
C ALA A 591 -4.45 22.07 10.97
N ASN A 592 -5.62 21.92 10.33
CA ASN A 592 -6.83 22.67 10.70
C ASN A 592 -8.16 21.89 10.57
N GLY A 593 -8.11 20.56 10.41
CA GLY A 593 -9.29 19.73 10.27
C GLY A 593 -10.17 19.75 11.52
N ALA A 594 -11.46 20.05 11.34
CA ALA A 594 -12.42 20.16 12.44
C ALA A 594 -12.59 18.86 13.24
N GLU A 595 -12.54 17.71 12.57
CA GLU A 595 -12.66 16.40 13.20
C GLU A 595 -11.47 16.14 14.15
N LEU A 596 -10.25 16.38 13.65
CA LEU A 596 -9.04 16.22 14.43
C LEU A 596 -9.02 17.18 15.63
N ALA A 597 -9.36 18.46 15.41
CA ALA A 597 -9.44 19.45 16.47
C ALA A 597 -10.45 19.06 17.57
N THR A 598 -11.58 18.46 17.19
CA THR A 598 -12.59 17.98 18.15
C THR A 598 -12.04 16.85 19.02
N ILE A 599 -11.36 15.87 18.42
CA ILE A 599 -10.75 14.76 19.16
C ILE A 599 -9.68 15.26 20.13
N LEU A 600 -8.80 16.15 19.67
CA LEU A 600 -7.71 16.70 20.48
C LEU A 600 -8.22 17.57 21.62
N THR A 601 -9.24 18.39 21.39
CA THR A 601 -9.85 19.22 22.43
C THR A 601 -10.46 18.36 23.54
N ALA A 602 -11.20 17.31 23.17
CA ALA A 602 -11.79 16.40 24.13
C ALA A 602 -10.72 15.61 24.90
N GLY A 603 -9.68 15.13 24.22
CA GLY A 603 -8.57 14.42 24.84
C GLY A 603 -7.75 15.31 25.78
N GLY A 604 -7.49 16.56 25.40
CA GLY A 604 -6.82 17.54 26.24
C GLY A 604 -7.60 17.83 27.53
N ALA A 605 -8.93 17.99 27.43
CA ALA A 605 -9.80 18.15 28.59
C ALA A 605 -9.73 16.94 29.53
N GLN A 606 -9.78 15.73 28.98
CA GLN A 606 -9.73 14.50 29.76
C GLN A 606 -8.37 14.28 30.43
N LEU A 607 -7.27 14.57 29.75
CA LEU A 607 -5.91 14.47 30.32
C LEU A 607 -5.72 15.47 31.45
N ALA A 608 -6.14 16.72 31.25
CA ALA A 608 -6.08 17.75 32.28
C ALA A 608 -6.92 17.39 33.51
N GLU A 609 -8.10 16.80 33.32
CA GLU A 609 -8.95 16.32 34.41
C GLU A 609 -8.31 15.14 35.16
N THR A 610 -7.88 14.10 34.42
CA THR A 610 -7.32 12.86 34.98
C THR A 610 -6.08 13.10 35.83
N HIS A 611 -5.21 14.01 35.38
CA HIS A 611 -3.95 14.32 36.07
C HIS A 611 -4.02 15.57 36.93
N HIS A 612 -5.21 16.14 37.13
CA HIS A 612 -5.41 17.39 37.88
C HIS A 612 -4.52 18.54 37.40
N GLY A 613 -4.26 18.61 36.09
CA GLY A 613 -3.39 19.60 35.46
C GLY A 613 -1.88 19.39 35.67
N ASP A 614 -1.44 18.23 36.17
CA ASP A 614 0.00 17.92 36.32
C ASP A 614 0.66 17.67 34.95
N ALA A 615 1.39 18.69 34.48
CA ALA A 615 2.08 18.68 33.21
C ALA A 615 3.00 17.46 33.04
N VAL A 616 3.78 17.09 34.06
CA VAL A 616 4.77 16.00 33.92
C VAL A 616 4.07 14.68 33.65
N LYS A 617 3.02 14.38 34.41
CA LYS A 617 2.25 13.14 34.24
C LYS A 617 1.55 13.07 32.90
N ILE A 618 1.03 14.21 32.40
CA ILE A 618 0.44 14.30 31.07
C ILE A 618 1.50 14.00 30.00
N VAL A 619 2.69 14.63 30.05
CA VAL A 619 3.77 14.36 29.08
C VAL A 619 4.17 12.89 29.13
N GLU A 620 4.44 12.34 30.32
CA GLU A 620 4.85 10.96 30.47
C GLU A 620 3.79 10.00 29.90
N GLN A 621 2.51 10.18 30.24
CA GLN A 621 1.44 9.33 29.70
C GLN A 621 1.38 9.40 28.17
N VAL A 622 1.38 10.61 27.60
CA VAL A 622 1.26 10.79 26.14
C VAL A 622 2.44 10.18 25.41
N TYR A 623 3.68 10.38 25.90
CA TYR A 623 4.87 9.78 25.29
C TYR A 623 4.84 8.25 25.35
N TRP A 624 4.44 7.66 26.49
CA TRP A 624 4.29 6.21 26.60
C TRP A 624 3.23 5.66 25.65
N GLN A 625 2.08 6.32 25.54
CA GLN A 625 0.97 5.87 24.70
C GLN A 625 1.23 6.07 23.21
N ALA A 626 1.84 7.20 22.82
CA ALA A 626 2.01 7.58 21.42
C ALA A 626 3.31 7.05 20.80
N LEU A 627 4.39 7.06 21.56
CA LEU A 627 5.76 6.81 21.09
C LEU A 627 6.41 5.57 21.73
N SER A 628 5.75 4.92 22.70
CA SER A 628 6.24 3.71 23.37
C SER A 628 7.59 3.90 24.07
N ARG A 629 7.87 5.12 24.54
CA ARG A 629 9.07 5.47 25.31
C ARG A 629 8.80 6.64 26.24
N ARG A 630 9.73 6.92 27.14
CA ARG A 630 9.73 8.14 27.96
C ARG A 630 10.20 9.35 27.15
N PRO A 631 9.75 10.57 27.50
CA PRO A 631 10.35 11.79 26.97
C PRO A 631 11.80 11.90 27.44
N THR A 632 12.66 12.45 26.60
CA THR A 632 13.98 12.93 27.01
C THR A 632 13.83 14.17 27.91
N ALA A 633 14.90 14.56 28.61
CA ALA A 633 14.88 15.76 29.46
C ALA A 633 14.56 17.04 28.66
N GLU A 634 15.07 17.14 27.43
CA GLU A 634 14.81 18.27 26.53
C GLU A 634 13.36 18.30 26.04
N GLU A 635 12.82 17.14 25.67
CA GLU A 635 11.41 16.99 25.28
C GLU A 635 10.46 17.32 26.43
N LEU A 636 10.78 16.88 27.65
CA LEU A 636 9.99 17.17 28.84
C LEU A 636 9.98 18.67 29.14
N ASP A 637 11.14 19.33 29.12
CA ASP A 637 11.24 20.77 29.33
C ASP A 637 10.48 21.56 28.25
N ALA A 638 10.62 21.17 26.99
CA ALA A 638 9.87 21.79 25.88
C ALA A 638 8.35 21.63 26.05
N ALA A 639 7.89 20.43 26.41
CA ALA A 639 6.48 20.16 26.62
C ALA A 639 5.90 20.93 27.82
N GLN A 640 6.65 21.05 28.92
CA GLN A 640 6.25 21.84 30.09
C GLN A 640 6.10 23.34 29.75
N ARG A 641 6.96 23.87 28.87
CA ARG A 641 6.86 25.25 28.38
C ARG A 641 5.59 25.48 27.55
N ILE A 642 5.18 24.52 26.73
CA ILE A 642 3.91 24.58 25.97
C ILE A 642 2.72 24.53 26.93
N MET A 643 2.78 23.69 27.96
CA MET A 643 1.65 23.41 28.84
C MET A 643 1.47 24.36 30.03
N GLY A 644 2.29 25.41 30.14
CA GLY A 644 2.05 26.52 31.08
C GLY A 644 2.46 26.28 32.54
N GLY A 645 3.38 25.35 32.83
CA GLY A 645 3.92 25.13 34.18
C GLY A 645 3.05 24.26 35.09
N SER A 646 2.79 24.69 36.34
CA SER A 646 2.29 23.80 37.42
C SER A 646 0.83 23.36 37.31
N GLN A 647 0.01 24.02 36.49
CA GLN A 647 -1.38 23.62 36.27
C GLN A 647 -1.77 23.83 34.81
N THR A 648 -1.79 22.74 34.05
CA THR A 648 -2.11 22.72 32.63
C THR A 648 -3.61 22.86 32.38
N SER A 649 -3.99 23.75 31.46
CA SER A 649 -5.37 23.88 30.98
C SER A 649 -5.72 22.79 29.96
N ALA A 650 -7.01 22.53 29.76
CA ALA A 650 -7.48 21.62 28.71
C ALA A 650 -7.00 22.00 27.31
N GLU A 651 -6.95 23.31 27.01
CA GLU A 651 -6.46 23.85 25.74
C GLU A 651 -4.97 23.59 25.56
N ALA A 652 -4.14 23.87 26.57
CA ALA A 652 -2.72 23.64 26.49
C ALA A 652 -2.35 22.14 26.40
N ALA A 653 -3.15 21.26 27.03
CA ALA A 653 -3.02 19.82 26.86
C ALA A 653 -3.41 19.37 25.43
N ALA A 654 -4.44 19.98 24.83
CA ALA A 654 -4.83 19.71 23.45
C ALA A 654 -3.76 20.16 22.44
N ASP A 655 -3.16 21.34 22.65
CA ASP A 655 -2.04 21.83 21.84
C ASP A 655 -0.82 20.91 21.94
N PHE A 656 -0.50 20.44 23.15
CA PHE A 656 0.57 19.47 23.35
C PHE A 656 0.29 18.14 22.65
N LEU A 657 -0.93 17.62 22.73
CA LEU A 657 -1.35 16.44 21.96
C LEU A 657 -1.14 16.66 20.47
N TRP A 658 -1.54 17.81 19.94
CA TRP A 658 -1.31 18.18 18.54
C TRP A 658 0.19 18.13 18.19
N CYS A 659 1.06 18.71 19.02
CA CYS A 659 2.50 18.65 18.79
C CYS A 659 3.02 17.21 18.68
N VAL A 660 2.58 16.32 19.58
CA VAL A 660 3.03 14.92 19.59
C VAL A 660 2.55 14.15 18.37
N ILE A 661 1.29 14.31 17.96
CA ILE A 661 0.76 13.63 16.77
C ILE A 661 1.36 14.17 15.45
N MET A 662 1.92 15.38 15.47
CA MET A 662 2.65 15.95 14.34
C MET A 662 4.11 15.48 14.26
N LEU A 663 4.61 14.77 15.27
CA LEU A 663 5.96 14.22 15.20
C LEU A 663 6.05 13.14 14.11
N PRO A 664 7.13 13.14 13.31
CA PRO A 664 7.42 12.04 12.39
C PRO A 664 7.48 10.67 13.09
N GLU A 665 7.90 10.62 14.36
CA GLU A 665 7.91 9.39 15.15
C GLU A 665 6.51 8.84 15.42
N PHE A 666 5.49 9.72 15.56
CA PHE A 666 4.11 9.29 15.66
C PHE A 666 3.57 8.83 14.30
N GLN A 667 3.75 9.65 13.26
CA GLN A 667 3.13 9.43 11.95
C GLN A 667 3.77 8.31 11.12
N MET A 668 4.98 7.89 11.48
CA MET A 668 5.73 6.89 10.72
C MET A 668 5.93 5.60 11.53
N ILE A 669 5.91 4.50 10.81
CA ILE A 669 6.54 3.23 11.17
C ILE A 669 7.95 3.30 10.61
N ARG A 670 8.93 3.37 11.50
CA ARG A 670 10.35 3.43 11.17
C ARG A 670 10.93 2.08 11.43
#